data_AF-B7PRY4-F1
#
_entry.id   AF-B7PRY4-F1
#
_cell.length_a   1.000
_cell.length_b   1.000
_cell.length_c   1.000
_cell.angle_alpha   90.00
_cell.angle_beta   90.00
_cell.angle_gamma   90.00
#
_symmetry.space_group_name_H-M   'P 1'
#
loop_
_entity.id
_entity.type
_entity.pdbx_description
1 polymer ?
#
loop_
_entity_poly.entity_id
_entity_poly.type
_entity_poly.pdbx_seq_one_letter_code
_entity_poly.pdbx_strand_id
1 'polypeptide(L)'
;MPKRLPIRDIVSGLLSSLGTAIRYWLHYTVVAFAWLGIVPLTACRIYRCLFTGSVSSLLTLPLDMLSTENVLSDSLYGCCIVTCTLCAFISLNQEGLGEAAAGGEHGLHDVNGAPGALGPAPHHAEDIPAAGDVNDVNNAAQDDINWNPIEWDRAAEELTWERLLGLDGSLVFLEHVFWVVSLNTLFILVFAFCPYHIGQFAILGFRLKNYVTASQFEGLLTTLCGYVIVGIALVLLHALASLAKLRRTQRLLGLCYVVVKVSLLSVVEIGLFPLVCGWWLDICSLTMLDATLSDRESSFQLAPGTFMFLHWLVGMVYVFYFASFVLLLREVLRPGLLWFLRNLNDPDFNPIQEMIHLPILQHVRRFLVSLVIFGTTVLLMVWVPVRVIQALLPGFLPYHVIISSDSPTQEISLELILLQVVLPTLLEQGHMKQWLKALVRGWCLCVSYLLDLRSYLLGDPGVLAAAHQALLQGVGPSGFQAYRRPPWFPVRVAFLLLFICLSLTAMSFFLLTVPVSMGRLVMLLLMPGGRVHEFYTAACGLYSCWLALRCLTLLCSWLPRGWNTILTKLHSWMLISVKSAVAMSLLLGLIPLLMGLLFDLVVIIPLRVPLNTTPLLYLWHDWALGVLHTKIICAVTLMGPNWWLKRVIDEMYHDGLRNINLHLIVVDLVTPVVVALGLALAVPYVLACSIVPAFGAMEETQNLVLRRIYPSLLALCAFTAFMVFQVRQFCRLYEHIKNDKYLVGRRLVNYEHRRPASSFATSSALASSS
;
A
#
# COMPACT_ATOMS: atom_id res chain seq x y z
N MET A 1 -28.23 43.73 14.70
CA MET A 1 -28.07 42.48 15.48
C MET A 1 -27.85 42.81 16.96
N PRO A 2 -28.44 42.06 17.90
CA PRO A 2 -28.26 42.29 19.34
C PRO A 2 -26.82 42.02 19.80
N LYS A 3 -26.32 42.80 20.79
CA LYS A 3 -24.97 42.63 21.37
C LYS A 3 -24.87 41.41 22.30
N ARG A 4 -25.96 41.06 22.99
CA ARG A 4 -26.09 39.85 23.82
C ARG A 4 -27.49 39.25 23.59
N LEU A 5 -27.57 37.94 23.41
CA LEU A 5 -28.83 37.20 23.29
C LEU A 5 -29.51 37.05 24.67
N PRO A 6 -30.86 37.09 24.75
CA PRO A 6 -31.57 36.75 25.97
C PRO A 6 -31.28 35.31 26.40
N ILE A 7 -31.20 35.04 27.71
CA ILE A 7 -30.93 33.69 28.25
C ILE A 7 -31.94 32.68 27.72
N ARG A 8 -33.22 33.06 27.60
CA ARG A 8 -34.28 32.21 27.02
C ARG A 8 -33.98 31.78 25.58
N ASP A 9 -33.41 32.66 24.76
CA ASP A 9 -33.07 32.37 23.37
C ASP A 9 -31.81 31.50 23.26
N ILE A 10 -30.83 31.73 24.14
CA ILE A 10 -29.64 30.89 24.25
C ILE A 10 -30.06 29.49 24.69
N VAL A 11 -30.86 29.36 25.74
CA VAL A 11 -31.34 28.07 26.26
C VAL A 11 -32.20 27.35 25.21
N SER A 12 -33.11 28.06 24.53
CA SER A 12 -33.93 27.47 23.46
C SER A 12 -33.10 27.03 22.25
N GLY A 13 -32.15 27.84 21.80
CA GLY A 13 -31.26 27.50 20.70
C GLY A 13 -30.27 26.39 21.07
N LEU A 14 -29.78 26.36 22.32
CA LEU A 14 -28.97 25.29 22.85
C LEU A 14 -29.77 24.00 22.97
N LEU A 15 -31.02 24.03 23.43
CA LEU A 15 -31.88 22.84 23.48
C LEU A 15 -32.17 22.29 22.09
N SER A 16 -32.43 23.18 21.12
CA SER A 16 -32.64 22.80 19.72
C SER A 16 -31.38 22.19 19.11
N SER A 17 -30.23 22.84 19.28
CA SER A 17 -28.94 22.32 18.80
C SER A 17 -28.50 21.07 19.54
N LEU A 18 -28.76 20.94 20.84
CA LEU A 18 -28.48 19.75 21.63
C LEU A 18 -29.41 18.63 21.20
N GLY A 19 -30.69 18.90 20.94
CA GLY A 19 -31.63 17.93 20.37
C GLY A 19 -31.18 17.44 19.00
N THR A 20 -30.76 18.34 18.12
CA THR A 20 -30.19 18.01 16.80
C THR A 20 -28.86 17.26 16.94
N ALA A 21 -27.97 17.67 17.83
CA ALA A 21 -26.69 17.02 18.08
C ALA A 21 -26.86 15.63 18.72
N ILE A 22 -27.78 15.48 19.67
CA ILE A 22 -28.14 14.18 20.26
C ILE A 22 -28.75 13.30 19.18
N ARG A 23 -29.61 13.82 18.30
CA ARG A 23 -30.15 13.06 17.17
C ARG A 23 -29.05 12.59 16.22
N TYR A 24 -28.13 13.47 15.81
CA TYR A 24 -27.00 13.09 14.98
C TYR A 24 -26.04 12.14 15.70
N TRP A 25 -25.75 12.37 16.98
CA TRP A 25 -24.89 11.49 17.77
C TRP A 25 -25.52 10.11 17.93
N LEU A 26 -26.80 10.01 18.30
CA LEU A 26 -27.53 8.74 18.32
C LEU A 26 -27.47 8.07 16.95
N HIS A 27 -27.73 8.81 15.88
CA HIS A 27 -27.64 8.27 14.52
C HIS A 27 -26.24 7.73 14.19
N TYR A 28 -25.20 8.53 14.36
CA TYR A 28 -23.82 8.13 14.10
C TYR A 28 -23.33 7.01 15.01
N THR A 29 -23.78 6.97 16.28
CA THR A 29 -23.47 5.85 17.18
C THR A 29 -24.16 4.56 16.73
N VAL A 30 -25.39 4.62 16.24
CA VAL A 30 -26.08 3.47 15.66
C VAL A 30 -25.38 3.02 14.36
N VAL A 31 -24.98 3.96 13.49
CA VAL A 31 -24.20 3.67 12.28
C VAL A 31 -22.87 3.01 12.64
N ALA A 32 -22.10 3.57 13.57
CA ALA A 32 -20.82 3.03 14.01
C ALA A 32 -21.00 1.66 14.68
N PHE A 33 -22.02 1.50 15.53
CA PHE A 33 -22.32 0.23 16.17
C PHE A 33 -22.72 -0.84 15.15
N ALA A 34 -23.49 -0.49 14.12
CA ALA A 34 -23.87 -1.40 13.05
C ALA A 34 -22.65 -1.84 12.23
N TRP A 35 -21.82 -0.91 11.75
CA TRP A 35 -20.72 -1.21 10.84
C TRP A 35 -19.44 -1.73 11.53
N LEU A 36 -19.08 -1.22 12.71
CA LEU A 36 -17.86 -1.61 13.43
C LEU A 36 -18.12 -2.66 14.53
N GLY A 37 -19.37 -2.74 15.01
CA GLY A 37 -19.80 -3.73 15.99
C GLY A 37 -20.47 -4.92 15.32
N ILE A 38 -21.73 -4.76 14.94
CA ILE A 38 -22.62 -5.84 14.50
C ILE A 38 -22.03 -6.58 13.29
N VAL A 39 -21.66 -5.88 12.21
CA VAL A 39 -21.18 -6.54 10.97
C VAL A 39 -19.95 -7.43 11.22
N PRO A 40 -18.86 -6.95 11.85
CA PRO A 40 -17.73 -7.80 12.24
C PRO A 40 -18.09 -8.93 13.20
N LEU A 41 -18.84 -8.62 14.27
CA LEU A 41 -19.19 -9.61 15.29
C LEU A 41 -20.01 -10.77 14.71
N THR A 42 -21.02 -10.43 13.90
CA THR A 42 -21.85 -11.42 13.22
C THR A 42 -21.01 -12.30 12.29
N ALA A 43 -20.12 -11.70 11.48
CA ALA A 43 -19.23 -12.45 10.60
C ALA A 43 -18.32 -13.44 11.35
N CYS A 44 -17.68 -12.99 12.44
CA CYS A 44 -16.79 -13.85 13.23
C CYS A 44 -17.55 -14.99 13.93
N ARG A 45 -18.72 -14.71 14.50
CA ARG A 45 -19.51 -15.72 15.21
C ARG A 45 -20.13 -16.73 14.28
N ILE A 46 -20.61 -16.29 13.12
CA ILE A 46 -21.07 -17.17 12.05
C ILE A 46 -19.92 -18.06 11.58
N TYR A 47 -18.74 -17.49 11.33
CA TYR A 47 -17.55 -18.26 10.96
C TYR A 47 -17.21 -19.31 12.03
N ARG A 48 -17.10 -18.94 13.32
CA ARG A 48 -16.83 -19.91 14.39
C ARG A 48 -17.90 -21.00 14.46
N CYS A 49 -19.17 -20.63 14.42
CA CYS A 49 -20.28 -21.59 14.48
C CYS A 49 -20.25 -22.59 13.33
N LEU A 50 -19.90 -22.13 12.12
CA LEU A 50 -19.81 -23.00 10.95
C LEU A 50 -18.64 -23.99 11.08
N PHE A 51 -17.49 -23.57 11.62
CA PHE A 51 -16.29 -24.42 11.71
C PHE A 51 -16.17 -25.23 13.02
N THR A 52 -16.97 -24.97 14.05
CA THR A 52 -17.02 -25.81 15.27
C THR A 52 -17.84 -27.10 15.09
N GLY A 53 -18.63 -27.22 14.01
CA GLY A 53 -19.12 -28.49 13.49
C GLY A 53 -20.22 -29.20 14.29
N SER A 54 -20.92 -28.52 15.21
CA SER A 54 -22.03 -29.12 15.95
C SER A 54 -23.40 -28.54 15.54
N VAL A 55 -24.40 -29.39 15.31
CA VAL A 55 -25.79 -28.95 15.03
C VAL A 55 -26.37 -28.17 16.22
N SER A 56 -25.90 -28.48 17.43
CA SER A 56 -26.18 -27.71 18.66
C SER A 56 -25.66 -26.27 18.60
N SER A 57 -24.53 -26.01 17.94
CA SER A 57 -24.00 -24.65 17.76
C SER A 57 -24.88 -23.82 16.82
N LEU A 58 -25.46 -24.42 15.77
CA LEU A 58 -26.40 -23.73 14.89
C LEU A 58 -27.71 -23.37 15.60
N LEU A 59 -28.20 -24.25 16.48
CA LEU A 59 -29.40 -24.02 17.29
C LEU A 59 -29.19 -22.94 18.37
N THR A 60 -27.95 -22.81 18.86
CA THR A 60 -27.56 -21.79 19.86
C THR A 60 -27.02 -20.51 19.22
N LEU A 61 -26.83 -20.46 17.89
CA LEU A 61 -26.30 -19.32 17.14
C LEU A 61 -26.99 -17.99 17.49
N PRO A 62 -28.33 -17.88 17.61
CA PRO A 62 -28.98 -16.63 18.00
C PRO A 62 -28.60 -16.17 19.42
N LEU A 63 -28.37 -17.12 20.34
CA LEU A 63 -27.95 -16.85 21.71
C LEU A 63 -26.44 -16.51 21.77
N ASP A 64 -25.62 -17.22 21.00
CA ASP A 64 -24.19 -16.97 20.86
C ASP A 64 -23.91 -15.62 20.17
N MET A 65 -24.76 -15.18 19.24
CA MET A 65 -24.70 -13.84 18.65
C MET A 65 -24.96 -12.71 19.66
N LEU A 66 -25.64 -13.01 20.77
CA LEU A 66 -25.91 -12.07 21.86
C LEU A 66 -24.95 -12.21 23.05
N SER A 67 -24.06 -13.21 23.04
CA SER A 67 -23.04 -13.37 24.09
C SER A 67 -22.13 -12.15 24.20
N THR A 68 -21.73 -11.79 25.42
CA THR A 68 -20.81 -10.65 25.68
C THR A 68 -19.36 -11.09 25.86
N GLU A 69 -19.08 -12.39 25.73
CA GLU A 69 -17.73 -12.92 25.82
C GLU A 69 -16.92 -12.55 24.57
N ASN A 70 -15.66 -12.15 24.78
CA ASN A 70 -14.66 -11.94 23.71
C ASN A 70 -15.10 -10.98 22.58
N VAL A 71 -16.02 -10.05 22.85
CA VAL A 71 -16.58 -9.11 21.86
C VAL A 71 -15.47 -8.33 21.13
N LEU A 72 -14.45 -7.85 21.85
CA LEU A 72 -13.38 -7.08 21.24
C LEU A 72 -12.54 -7.94 20.27
N SER A 73 -12.12 -9.13 20.69
CA SER A 73 -11.36 -10.03 19.81
C SER A 73 -12.19 -10.49 18.62
N ASP A 74 -13.47 -10.81 18.84
CA ASP A 74 -14.37 -11.30 17.80
C ASP A 74 -14.68 -10.21 16.77
N SER A 75 -14.82 -8.96 17.21
CA SER A 75 -14.96 -7.81 16.32
C SER A 75 -13.70 -7.60 15.47
N LEU A 76 -12.50 -7.74 16.04
CA LEU A 76 -11.24 -7.62 15.28
C LEU A 76 -11.09 -8.75 14.24
N TYR A 77 -11.29 -10.01 14.64
CA TYR A 77 -11.27 -11.14 13.69
C TYR A 77 -12.36 -11.00 12.63
N GLY A 78 -13.55 -10.57 13.05
CA GLY A 78 -14.68 -10.29 12.17
C GLY A 78 -14.38 -9.21 11.15
N CYS A 79 -13.66 -8.16 11.55
CA CYS A 79 -13.27 -7.07 10.66
C CYS A 79 -12.33 -7.58 9.56
N CYS A 80 -11.38 -8.46 9.91
CA CYS A 80 -10.55 -9.15 8.93
C CYS A 80 -11.39 -9.99 7.96
N ILE A 81 -12.34 -10.78 8.48
CA ILE A 81 -13.21 -11.63 7.66
C ILE A 81 -14.05 -10.77 6.69
N VAL A 82 -14.72 -9.73 7.20
CA VAL A 82 -15.55 -8.81 6.40
C VAL A 82 -14.70 -8.10 5.35
N THR A 83 -13.51 -7.64 5.71
CA THR A 83 -12.61 -6.98 4.75
C THR A 83 -12.21 -7.94 3.64
N CYS A 84 -11.83 -9.18 3.98
CA CYS A 84 -11.49 -10.20 2.99
C CYS A 84 -12.66 -10.52 2.06
N THR A 85 -13.88 -10.67 2.59
CA THR A 85 -15.06 -10.99 1.77
C THR A 85 -15.51 -9.81 0.91
N LEU A 86 -15.46 -8.58 1.42
CA LEU A 86 -15.72 -7.37 0.63
C LEU A 86 -14.68 -7.17 -0.47
N CYS A 87 -13.38 -7.34 -0.18
CA CYS A 87 -12.32 -7.26 -1.20
C CYS A 87 -12.52 -8.31 -2.29
N ALA A 88 -12.87 -9.55 -1.93
CA ALA A 88 -13.17 -10.60 -2.90
C ALA A 88 -14.39 -10.25 -3.76
N PHE A 89 -15.44 -9.70 -3.16
CA PHE A 89 -16.66 -9.33 -3.87
C PHE A 89 -16.46 -8.14 -4.82
N ILE A 90 -15.77 -7.08 -4.38
CA ILE A 90 -15.45 -5.92 -5.23
C ILE A 90 -14.61 -6.36 -6.43
N SER A 91 -13.63 -7.25 -6.21
CA SER A 91 -12.80 -7.79 -7.29
C SER A 91 -13.65 -8.50 -8.35
N LEU A 92 -14.61 -9.32 -7.94
CA LEU A 92 -15.52 -10.03 -8.86
C LEU A 92 -16.50 -9.08 -9.58
N ASN A 93 -16.98 -8.03 -8.93
CA ASN A 93 -17.97 -7.11 -9.51
C ASN A 93 -17.35 -6.14 -10.53
N GLN A 94 -16.09 -5.75 -10.31
CA GLN A 94 -15.36 -4.88 -11.25
C GLN A 94 -15.17 -5.56 -12.62
N GLU A 95 -15.20 -6.89 -12.68
CA GLU A 95 -15.18 -7.66 -13.93
C GLU A 95 -16.51 -7.65 -14.68
N GLY A 96 -17.64 -7.69 -13.97
CA GLY A 96 -18.97 -7.69 -14.58
C GLY A 96 -19.31 -6.39 -15.31
N LEU A 97 -18.82 -5.25 -14.81
CA LEU A 97 -18.95 -3.95 -15.49
C LEU A 97 -18.10 -3.89 -16.78
N GLY A 98 -16.92 -4.53 -16.78
CA GLY A 98 -16.04 -4.58 -17.94
C GLY A 98 -16.61 -5.42 -19.08
N GLU A 99 -17.27 -6.54 -18.78
CA GLU A 99 -17.96 -7.36 -19.79
C GLU A 99 -19.20 -6.67 -20.37
N ALA A 100 -19.94 -5.87 -19.57
CA ALA A 100 -21.06 -5.07 -20.06
C ALA A 100 -20.62 -3.96 -21.03
N ALA A 101 -19.48 -3.31 -20.77
CA ALA A 101 -18.89 -2.31 -21.66
C ALA A 101 -18.35 -2.94 -22.96
N ALA A 102 -17.65 -4.07 -22.89
CA ALA A 102 -17.10 -4.77 -24.06
C ALA A 102 -18.19 -5.44 -24.92
N GLY A 103 -19.30 -5.88 -24.31
CA GLY A 103 -20.46 -6.42 -25.02
C GLY A 103 -21.28 -5.36 -25.78
N GLY A 104 -21.21 -4.09 -25.37
CA GLY A 104 -21.87 -2.97 -26.04
C GLY A 104 -21.18 -2.50 -27.32
N GLU A 105 -19.85 -2.58 -27.40
CA GLU A 105 -19.10 -2.14 -28.59
C GLU A 105 -19.15 -3.14 -29.76
N HIS A 106 -19.38 -4.43 -29.52
CA HIS A 106 -19.53 -5.42 -30.60
C HIS A 106 -20.85 -5.31 -31.37
N GLY A 107 -21.84 -4.54 -30.89
CA GLY A 107 -23.13 -4.33 -31.56
C GLY A 107 -23.17 -3.11 -32.50
N LEU A 108 -22.20 -2.20 -32.43
CA LEU A 108 -22.21 -0.93 -33.17
C LEU A 108 -21.24 -0.87 -34.36
N HIS A 109 -20.38 -1.89 -34.55
CA HIS A 109 -19.36 -1.86 -35.60
C HIS A 109 -19.68 -2.69 -36.86
N ASP A 110 -20.85 -3.33 -36.94
CA ASP A 110 -21.21 -4.24 -38.04
C ASP A 110 -22.16 -3.65 -39.11
N VAL A 111 -22.37 -2.32 -39.15
CA VAL A 111 -23.28 -1.69 -40.13
C VAL A 111 -22.58 -0.89 -41.25
N ASN A 112 -21.26 -0.68 -41.21
CA ASN A 112 -20.57 0.10 -42.25
C ASN A 112 -19.38 -0.62 -42.85
N GLY A 113 -19.59 -1.34 -43.96
CA GLY A 113 -18.48 -1.75 -44.83
C GLY A 113 -18.79 -2.81 -45.87
N ALA A 114 -19.43 -2.44 -46.99
CA ALA A 114 -19.29 -3.19 -48.24
C ALA A 114 -19.21 -2.22 -49.45
N PRO A 115 -18.17 -2.29 -50.31
CA PRO A 115 -18.01 -1.41 -51.46
C PRO A 115 -18.61 -2.00 -52.75
N GLY A 116 -19.51 -1.23 -53.38
CA GLY A 116 -19.65 -1.01 -54.83
C GLY A 116 -20.14 -2.13 -55.76
N ALA A 117 -21.31 -1.93 -56.41
CA ALA A 117 -21.53 -2.19 -57.85
C ALA A 117 -22.86 -1.59 -58.38
N LEU A 118 -22.72 -0.73 -59.40
CA LEU A 118 -23.63 -0.23 -60.45
C LEU A 118 -25.15 -0.55 -60.49
N GLY A 119 -25.95 0.48 -60.78
CA GLY A 119 -27.13 0.40 -61.68
C GLY A 119 -28.36 1.23 -61.26
N PRO A 120 -29.15 1.85 -62.18
CA PRO A 120 -29.76 3.16 -61.92
C PRO A 120 -31.30 3.21 -61.79
N ALA A 121 -31.76 4.32 -61.20
CA ALA A 121 -32.99 5.08 -61.54
C ALA A 121 -34.34 4.58 -60.92
N PRO A 122 -35.43 5.39 -60.98
CA PRO A 122 -35.88 6.28 -59.87
C PRO A 122 -37.40 6.17 -59.57
N HIS A 123 -37.94 7.15 -58.81
CA HIS A 123 -39.36 7.57 -58.73
C HIS A 123 -40.30 6.72 -57.86
N HIS A 124 -41.33 7.19 -57.15
CA HIS A 124 -41.99 8.47 -56.84
C HIS A 124 -42.79 8.19 -55.54
N ALA A 125 -42.69 9.02 -54.49
CA ALA A 125 -43.78 9.89 -53.98
C ALA A 125 -45.23 9.47 -54.33
N GLU A 126 -46.04 9.14 -53.31
CA GLU A 126 -47.40 9.68 -53.15
C GLU A 126 -47.99 9.41 -51.74
N ASP A 127 -48.62 10.46 -51.21
CA ASP A 127 -49.40 10.55 -49.98
C ASP A 127 -50.75 9.82 -50.08
N ILE A 128 -51.37 9.46 -48.93
CA ILE A 128 -52.78 9.77 -48.57
C ILE A 128 -53.09 9.27 -47.13
N PRO A 129 -53.98 9.95 -46.38
CA PRO A 129 -54.02 9.92 -44.91
C PRO A 129 -55.29 9.31 -44.26
N ALA A 130 -55.19 9.16 -42.93
CA ALA A 130 -56.23 9.26 -41.88
C ALA A 130 -57.30 8.16 -41.67
N ALA A 131 -57.22 7.62 -40.44
CA ALA A 131 -58.26 7.34 -39.45
C ALA A 131 -59.21 6.12 -39.59
N GLY A 132 -59.22 5.30 -38.53
CA GLY A 132 -60.24 4.28 -38.24
C GLY A 132 -59.84 3.42 -37.04
N ASP A 133 -60.56 3.60 -35.94
CA ASP A 133 -60.37 3.00 -34.62
C ASP A 133 -60.67 1.48 -34.57
N VAL A 134 -60.34 0.86 -33.42
CA VAL A 134 -60.77 -0.46 -32.91
C VAL A 134 -59.89 -1.69 -33.25
N ASN A 135 -58.95 -2.00 -32.35
CA ASN A 135 -59.04 -3.22 -31.50
C ASN A 135 -57.83 -3.32 -30.56
N ASP A 136 -58.12 -3.14 -29.26
CA ASP A 136 -57.41 -3.78 -28.16
C ASP A 136 -57.29 -5.29 -28.40
N VAL A 137 -56.32 -5.92 -27.72
CA VAL A 137 -55.96 -7.36 -27.72
C VAL A 137 -54.77 -7.69 -28.63
N ASN A 138 -53.56 -7.26 -28.23
CA ASN A 138 -52.34 -8.10 -28.22
C ASN A 138 -51.04 -7.42 -27.70
N ASN A 139 -51.13 -6.40 -26.83
CA ASN A 139 -49.93 -5.89 -26.13
C ASN A 139 -49.62 -6.69 -24.86
N ALA A 140 -49.31 -7.97 -25.01
CA ALA A 140 -48.82 -8.82 -23.92
C ALA A 140 -47.61 -9.69 -24.31
N ALA A 141 -46.94 -9.37 -25.42
CA ALA A 141 -45.82 -10.19 -25.90
C ALA A 141 -44.77 -9.38 -26.66
N GLN A 142 -44.38 -8.20 -26.18
CA GLN A 142 -43.10 -7.60 -26.58
C GLN A 142 -42.65 -6.45 -25.65
N ASP A 143 -42.48 -6.74 -24.35
CA ASP A 143 -41.53 -5.96 -23.55
C ASP A 143 -40.13 -6.50 -23.87
N ASP A 144 -39.64 -6.16 -25.06
CA ASP A 144 -38.23 -6.29 -25.37
C ASP A 144 -37.47 -5.35 -24.43
N ILE A 145 -36.62 -5.97 -23.61
CA ILE A 145 -35.69 -5.37 -22.65
C ILE A 145 -34.76 -4.44 -23.43
N ASN A 146 -35.20 -3.21 -23.66
CA ASN A 146 -34.38 -2.12 -24.18
C ASN A 146 -33.46 -1.66 -23.05
N TRP A 147 -32.37 -2.41 -22.89
CA TRP A 147 -31.36 -2.23 -21.85
C TRP A 147 -30.62 -0.90 -22.07
N ASN A 148 -30.76 0.06 -21.14
CA ASN A 148 -30.16 1.39 -21.27
C ASN A 148 -28.99 1.56 -20.27
N PRO A 149 -27.71 1.54 -20.72
CA PRO A 149 -26.53 1.62 -19.84
C PRO A 149 -26.46 2.87 -18.95
N ILE A 150 -27.15 3.94 -19.36
CA ILE A 150 -27.21 5.21 -18.65
C ILE A 150 -27.92 5.14 -17.29
N GLU A 151 -28.74 4.11 -17.05
CA GLU A 151 -29.43 3.92 -15.77
C GLU A 151 -28.49 3.43 -14.66
N TRP A 152 -27.44 2.67 -15.01
CA TRP A 152 -26.43 2.22 -14.05
C TRP A 152 -25.45 3.31 -13.67
N ASP A 153 -25.04 4.17 -14.61
CA ASP A 153 -24.25 5.37 -14.29
C ASP A 153 -25.02 6.30 -13.35
N ARG A 154 -26.35 6.46 -13.56
CA ARG A 154 -27.21 7.18 -12.61
C ARG A 154 -27.35 6.50 -11.26
N ALA A 155 -27.53 5.17 -11.22
CA ALA A 155 -27.65 4.43 -9.97
C ALA A 155 -26.34 4.42 -9.16
N ALA A 156 -25.18 4.41 -9.84
CA ALA A 156 -23.86 4.53 -9.23
C ALA A 156 -23.57 5.97 -8.75
N GLU A 157 -24.00 6.99 -9.50
CA GLU A 157 -23.93 8.40 -9.09
C GLU A 157 -24.88 8.72 -7.91
N GLU A 158 -26.02 8.04 -7.79
CA GLU A 158 -26.94 8.17 -6.65
C GLU A 158 -26.46 7.46 -5.36
N LEU A 159 -25.48 6.55 -5.48
CA LEU A 159 -24.92 5.77 -4.37
C LEU A 159 -23.67 6.45 -3.79
N THR A 160 -23.84 7.66 -3.26
CA THR A 160 -22.75 8.35 -2.55
C THR A 160 -22.32 7.57 -1.31
N TRP A 161 -21.01 7.54 -1.01
CA TRP A 161 -20.46 6.87 0.19
C TRP A 161 -21.13 7.32 1.49
N GLU A 162 -21.59 8.57 1.54
CA GLU A 162 -22.34 9.13 2.66
C GLU A 162 -23.70 8.42 2.84
N ARG A 163 -24.42 8.12 1.76
CA ARG A 163 -25.71 7.42 1.79
C ARG A 163 -25.57 5.93 2.05
N LEU A 164 -24.54 5.28 1.47
CA LEU A 164 -24.26 3.86 1.69
C LEU A 164 -23.91 3.55 3.16
N LEU A 165 -23.06 4.39 3.76
CA LEU A 165 -22.69 4.25 5.17
C LEU A 165 -23.80 4.75 6.11
N GLY A 166 -24.71 5.61 5.63
CA GLY A 166 -25.76 6.22 6.44
C GLY A 166 -25.31 7.48 7.19
N LEU A 167 -24.26 8.14 6.72
CA LEU A 167 -23.76 9.39 7.29
C LEU A 167 -24.66 10.60 6.98
N ASP A 168 -25.57 10.45 6.02
CA ASP A 168 -26.58 11.42 5.57
C ASP A 168 -27.78 11.58 6.54
N GLY A 169 -27.88 10.73 7.56
CA GLY A 169 -29.00 10.72 8.51
C GLY A 169 -30.16 9.81 8.12
N SER A 170 -30.05 9.08 7.00
CA SER A 170 -31.05 8.11 6.54
C SER A 170 -30.87 6.76 7.25
N LEU A 171 -31.96 6.02 7.48
CA LEU A 171 -31.91 4.64 8.03
C LEU A 171 -31.69 3.58 6.94
N VAL A 172 -31.53 3.98 5.68
CA VAL A 172 -31.31 3.08 4.54
C VAL A 172 -30.00 2.27 4.69
N PHE A 173 -29.03 2.72 5.49
CA PHE A 173 -27.83 1.92 5.78
C PHE A 173 -28.13 0.59 6.49
N LEU A 174 -29.25 0.46 7.21
CA LEU A 174 -29.64 -0.81 7.83
C LEU A 174 -29.93 -1.89 6.79
N GLU A 175 -30.51 -1.49 5.65
CA GLU A 175 -30.70 -2.37 4.51
C GLU A 175 -29.33 -2.82 3.96
N HIS A 176 -28.40 -1.89 3.78
CA HIS A 176 -27.04 -2.20 3.34
C HIS A 176 -26.29 -3.12 4.32
N VAL A 177 -26.40 -2.86 5.63
CA VAL A 177 -25.84 -3.71 6.69
C VAL A 177 -26.41 -5.13 6.59
N PHE A 178 -27.73 -5.26 6.42
CA PHE A 178 -28.38 -6.55 6.23
C PHE A 178 -27.87 -7.27 4.97
N TRP A 179 -27.78 -6.58 3.84
CA TRP A 179 -27.19 -7.11 2.61
C TRP A 179 -25.75 -7.58 2.81
N VAL A 180 -24.91 -6.78 3.48
CA VAL A 180 -23.51 -7.13 3.75
C VAL A 180 -23.41 -8.35 4.65
N VAL A 181 -24.20 -8.43 5.73
CA VAL A 181 -24.20 -9.59 6.63
C VAL A 181 -24.69 -10.85 5.90
N SER A 182 -25.79 -10.76 5.16
CA SER A 182 -26.34 -11.91 4.41
C SER A 182 -25.39 -12.36 3.30
N LEU A 183 -24.80 -11.43 2.55
CA LEU A 183 -23.84 -11.74 1.48
C LEU A 183 -22.55 -12.36 2.06
N ASN A 184 -22.04 -11.82 3.17
CA ASN A 184 -20.88 -12.37 3.85
C ASN A 184 -21.17 -13.78 4.40
N THR A 185 -22.35 -14.00 4.99
CA THR A 185 -22.80 -15.32 5.46
C THR A 185 -22.87 -16.31 4.31
N LEU A 186 -23.49 -15.92 3.19
CA LEU A 186 -23.58 -16.74 1.99
C LEU A 186 -22.19 -17.04 1.43
N PHE A 187 -21.30 -16.04 1.39
CA PHE A 187 -19.93 -16.20 0.92
C PHE A 187 -19.15 -17.20 1.78
N ILE A 188 -19.17 -17.06 3.10
CA ILE A 188 -18.51 -17.99 4.03
C ILE A 188 -19.09 -19.39 3.87
N LEU A 189 -20.42 -19.52 3.75
CA LEU A 189 -21.08 -20.81 3.58
C LEU A 189 -20.64 -21.49 2.28
N VAL A 190 -20.72 -20.78 1.15
CA VAL A 190 -20.50 -21.33 -0.19
C VAL A 190 -19.02 -21.56 -0.46
N PHE A 191 -18.15 -20.62 -0.10
CA PHE A 191 -16.73 -20.66 -0.44
C PHE A 191 -15.85 -21.22 0.69
N ALA A 192 -16.21 -21.07 1.96
CA ALA A 192 -15.37 -21.60 3.04
C ALA A 192 -15.90 -22.95 3.56
N PHE A 193 -17.15 -22.97 4.03
CA PHE A 193 -17.74 -24.12 4.72
C PHE A 193 -17.97 -25.33 3.80
N CYS A 194 -18.62 -25.14 2.64
CA CYS A 194 -18.92 -26.23 1.71
C CYS A 194 -17.65 -26.94 1.22
N PRO A 195 -16.61 -26.24 0.70
CA PRO A 195 -15.35 -26.87 0.33
C PRO A 195 -14.68 -27.54 1.53
N TYR A 196 -14.65 -26.92 2.71
CA TYR A 196 -14.05 -27.52 3.90
C TYR A 196 -14.65 -28.89 4.23
N HIS A 197 -15.98 -29.00 4.32
CA HIS A 197 -16.61 -30.27 4.66
C HIS A 197 -16.47 -31.32 3.57
N ILE A 198 -16.57 -30.93 2.30
CA ILE A 198 -16.33 -31.85 1.17
C ILE A 198 -14.89 -32.37 1.23
N GLY A 199 -13.93 -31.50 1.52
CA GLY A 199 -12.54 -31.87 1.72
C GLY A 199 -12.33 -32.81 2.92
N GLN A 200 -13.00 -32.55 4.03
CA GLN A 200 -12.93 -33.40 5.22
C GLN A 200 -13.46 -34.81 4.94
N PHE A 201 -14.60 -34.93 4.26
CA PHE A 201 -15.13 -36.22 3.80
C PHE A 201 -14.15 -36.93 2.87
N ALA A 202 -13.52 -36.19 1.96
CA ALA A 202 -12.56 -36.76 1.03
C ALA A 202 -11.28 -37.24 1.70
N ILE A 203 -10.70 -36.46 2.61
CA ILE A 203 -9.50 -36.84 3.37
C ILE A 203 -9.75 -38.11 4.20
N LEU A 204 -10.95 -38.22 4.79
CA LEU A 204 -11.39 -39.43 5.47
C LEU A 204 -11.53 -40.61 4.49
N GLY A 205 -12.14 -40.38 3.33
CA GLY A 205 -12.32 -41.40 2.27
C GLY A 205 -11.00 -41.93 1.70
N PHE A 206 -10.04 -41.05 1.43
CA PHE A 206 -8.71 -41.40 0.88
C PHE A 206 -7.69 -41.81 1.97
N ARG A 207 -8.10 -41.87 3.24
CA ARG A 207 -7.22 -42.16 4.40
C ARG A 207 -5.98 -41.25 4.50
N LEU A 208 -6.13 -39.99 4.11
CA LEU A 208 -5.04 -39.00 4.12
C LEU A 208 -4.90 -38.26 5.45
N LYS A 209 -5.71 -38.59 6.46
CA LYS A 209 -5.78 -37.87 7.75
C LYS A 209 -4.40 -37.66 8.39
N ASN A 210 -3.57 -38.71 8.43
CA ASN A 210 -2.24 -38.65 9.06
C ASN A 210 -1.29 -37.65 8.39
N TYR A 211 -1.38 -37.48 7.06
CA TYR A 211 -0.56 -36.52 6.33
C TYR A 211 -1.03 -35.09 6.56
N VAL A 212 -2.34 -34.88 6.62
CA VAL A 212 -2.92 -33.56 6.84
C VAL A 212 -2.66 -33.07 8.26
N THR A 213 -2.83 -33.94 9.26
CA THR A 213 -2.52 -33.60 10.67
C THR A 213 -1.04 -33.31 10.88
N ALA A 214 -0.15 -33.95 10.11
CA ALA A 214 1.28 -33.69 10.19
C ALA A 214 1.67 -32.32 9.62
N SER A 215 0.86 -31.74 8.71
CA SER A 215 1.17 -30.48 8.04
C SER A 215 0.96 -29.21 8.89
N GLN A 216 0.41 -29.32 10.10
CA GLN A 216 0.01 -28.21 11.00
C GLN A 216 -1.02 -27.21 10.41
N PHE A 217 -1.32 -27.27 9.11
CA PHE A 217 -2.30 -26.46 8.37
C PHE A 217 -3.51 -27.28 7.92
N GLU A 218 -4.09 -28.06 8.84
CA GLU A 218 -5.22 -28.95 8.55
C GLU A 218 -6.39 -28.21 7.86
N GLY A 219 -6.74 -27.01 8.33
CA GLY A 219 -7.84 -26.22 7.77
C GLY A 219 -7.65 -25.82 6.30
N LEU A 220 -6.48 -25.28 5.96
CA LEU A 220 -6.16 -24.83 4.60
C LEU A 220 -6.07 -26.02 3.63
N LEU A 221 -5.39 -27.09 4.04
CA LEU A 221 -5.21 -28.25 3.16
C LEU A 221 -6.55 -28.99 2.93
N THR A 222 -7.40 -29.04 3.95
CA THR A 222 -8.75 -29.60 3.87
C THR A 222 -9.64 -28.79 2.93
N THR A 223 -9.68 -27.46 3.06
CA THR A 223 -10.44 -26.59 2.15
C THR A 223 -9.98 -26.72 0.70
N LEU A 224 -8.67 -26.69 0.44
CA LEU A 224 -8.11 -26.85 -0.91
C LEU A 224 -8.46 -28.20 -1.53
N CYS A 225 -8.35 -29.29 -0.76
CA CYS A 225 -8.77 -30.62 -1.21
C CYS A 225 -10.25 -30.64 -1.61
N GLY A 226 -11.10 -29.99 -0.80
CA GLY A 226 -12.52 -29.84 -1.09
C GLY A 226 -12.81 -29.08 -2.37
N TYR A 227 -12.14 -27.93 -2.59
CA TYR A 227 -12.29 -27.17 -3.82
C TYR A 227 -11.90 -27.97 -5.07
N VAL A 228 -10.83 -28.77 -5.00
CA VAL A 228 -10.41 -29.64 -6.11
C VAL A 228 -11.52 -30.65 -6.43
N ILE A 229 -12.13 -31.24 -5.40
CA ILE A 229 -13.20 -32.24 -5.57
C ILE A 229 -14.49 -31.60 -6.08
N VAL A 230 -14.87 -30.43 -5.55
CA VAL A 230 -15.99 -29.64 -6.08
C VAL A 230 -15.76 -29.30 -7.55
N GLY A 231 -14.55 -28.88 -7.93
CA GLY A 231 -14.18 -28.61 -9.31
C GLY A 231 -14.34 -29.83 -10.21
N ILE A 232 -13.83 -31.00 -9.79
CA ILE A 232 -13.98 -32.26 -10.53
C ILE A 232 -15.45 -32.66 -10.66
N ALA A 233 -16.23 -32.56 -9.57
CA ALA A 233 -17.65 -32.88 -9.56
C ALA A 233 -18.44 -31.97 -10.52
N LEU A 234 -18.15 -30.66 -10.53
CA LEU A 234 -18.79 -29.71 -11.46
C LEU A 234 -18.47 -30.02 -12.92
N VAL A 235 -17.23 -30.42 -13.24
CA VAL A 235 -16.86 -30.86 -14.60
C VAL A 235 -17.62 -32.12 -15.01
N LEU A 236 -17.73 -33.11 -14.12
CA LEU A 236 -18.49 -34.33 -14.38
C LEU A 236 -19.99 -34.05 -14.57
N LEU A 237 -20.58 -33.22 -13.71
CA LEU A 237 -21.98 -32.81 -13.83
C LEU A 237 -22.23 -32.00 -15.09
N HIS A 238 -21.29 -31.14 -15.50
CA HIS A 238 -21.39 -30.39 -16.75
C HIS A 238 -21.37 -31.33 -17.96
N ALA A 239 -20.50 -32.36 -17.95
CA ALA A 239 -20.47 -33.39 -18.99
C ALA A 239 -21.78 -34.19 -19.04
N LEU A 240 -22.33 -34.59 -17.89
CA LEU A 240 -23.63 -35.28 -17.81
C LEU A 240 -24.79 -34.40 -18.30
N ALA A 241 -24.82 -33.11 -17.93
CA ALA A 241 -25.83 -32.16 -18.39
C ALA A 241 -25.73 -31.92 -19.92
N SER A 242 -24.51 -31.91 -20.47
CA SER A 242 -24.27 -31.85 -21.91
C SER A 242 -24.79 -33.09 -22.62
N LEU A 243 -24.57 -34.29 -22.06
CA LEU A 243 -25.13 -35.53 -22.59
C LEU A 243 -26.67 -35.54 -22.54
N ALA A 244 -27.25 -34.99 -21.46
CA ALA A 244 -28.70 -34.86 -21.27
C ALA A 244 -29.35 -33.69 -22.03
N LYS A 245 -28.57 -32.87 -22.77
CA LYS A 245 -29.02 -31.67 -23.52
C LYS A 245 -29.72 -30.60 -22.66
N LEU A 246 -29.43 -30.53 -21.36
CA LEU A 246 -30.02 -29.55 -20.44
C LEU A 246 -29.26 -28.22 -20.47
N ARG A 247 -29.57 -27.35 -21.45
CA ARG A 247 -28.86 -26.08 -21.70
C ARG A 247 -28.78 -25.13 -20.51
N ARG A 248 -29.85 -24.98 -19.73
CA ARG A 248 -29.88 -24.09 -18.55
C ARG A 248 -28.95 -24.58 -17.44
N THR A 249 -29.06 -25.85 -17.08
CA THR A 249 -28.22 -26.49 -16.05
C THR A 249 -26.76 -26.51 -16.47
N GLN A 250 -26.48 -26.75 -17.76
CA GLN A 250 -25.12 -26.69 -18.30
C GLN A 250 -24.48 -25.31 -18.13
N ARG A 251 -25.21 -24.22 -18.41
CA ARG A 251 -24.72 -22.85 -18.21
C ARG A 251 -24.44 -22.56 -16.74
N LEU A 252 -25.37 -22.92 -15.84
CA LEU A 252 -25.20 -22.73 -14.40
C LEU A 252 -23.98 -23.47 -13.86
N LEU A 253 -23.82 -24.75 -14.22
CA LEU A 253 -22.66 -25.56 -13.81
C LEU A 253 -21.35 -25.03 -14.38
N GLY A 254 -21.36 -24.51 -15.62
CA GLY A 254 -20.21 -23.85 -16.22
C GLY A 254 -19.79 -22.60 -15.45
N LEU A 255 -20.74 -21.74 -15.08
CA LEU A 255 -20.49 -20.55 -14.27
C LEU A 255 -19.91 -20.92 -12.90
N CYS A 256 -20.53 -21.88 -12.19
CA CYS A 256 -20.03 -22.36 -10.90
C CYS A 256 -18.60 -22.91 -11.00
N TYR A 257 -18.28 -23.66 -12.06
CA TYR A 257 -16.94 -24.17 -12.30
C TYR A 257 -15.93 -23.03 -12.50
N VAL A 258 -16.28 -21.99 -13.26
CA VAL A 258 -15.41 -20.83 -13.48
C VAL A 258 -15.09 -20.14 -12.16
N VAL A 259 -16.07 -19.93 -11.28
CA VAL A 259 -15.81 -19.30 -9.98
C VAL A 259 -14.87 -20.15 -9.12
N VAL A 260 -15.10 -21.46 -9.03
CA VAL A 260 -14.22 -22.39 -8.28
C VAL A 260 -12.82 -22.44 -8.88
N LYS A 261 -12.71 -22.41 -10.20
CA LYS A 261 -11.44 -22.40 -10.93
C LYS A 261 -10.66 -21.12 -10.62
N VAL A 262 -11.30 -19.95 -10.70
CA VAL A 262 -10.68 -18.66 -10.37
C VAL A 262 -10.21 -18.65 -8.92
N SER A 263 -11.04 -19.06 -7.96
CA SER A 263 -10.64 -19.07 -6.54
C SER A 263 -9.44 -19.98 -6.28
N LEU A 264 -9.39 -21.16 -6.89
CA LEU A 264 -8.25 -22.07 -6.78
C LEU A 264 -6.97 -21.48 -7.38
N LEU A 265 -7.07 -20.91 -8.59
CA LEU A 265 -5.93 -20.28 -9.24
C LEU A 265 -5.44 -19.04 -8.46
N SER A 266 -6.33 -18.28 -7.81
CA SER A 266 -5.96 -17.13 -6.98
C SER A 266 -5.11 -17.55 -5.78
N VAL A 267 -5.48 -18.64 -5.10
CA VAL A 267 -4.68 -19.17 -3.97
C VAL A 267 -3.30 -19.63 -4.44
N VAL A 268 -3.22 -20.21 -5.64
CA VAL A 268 -1.93 -20.63 -6.23
C VAL A 268 -1.07 -19.43 -6.62
N GLU A 269 -1.61 -18.43 -7.31
CA GLU A 269 -0.83 -17.27 -7.81
C GLU A 269 -0.49 -16.26 -6.70
N ILE A 270 -1.39 -15.98 -5.75
CA ILE A 270 -1.21 -14.94 -4.71
C ILE A 270 -0.65 -15.55 -3.41
N GLY A 271 -1.04 -16.78 -3.07
CA GLY A 271 -0.61 -17.45 -1.85
C GLY A 271 0.65 -18.31 -2.06
N LEU A 272 0.54 -19.34 -2.90
CA LEU A 272 1.59 -20.35 -3.04
C LEU A 272 2.81 -19.83 -3.80
N PHE A 273 2.63 -19.10 -4.91
CA PHE A 273 3.75 -18.66 -5.75
C PHE A 273 4.78 -17.81 -4.99
N PRO A 274 4.39 -16.76 -4.23
CA PRO A 274 5.36 -15.98 -3.45
C PRO A 274 5.98 -16.81 -2.34
N LEU A 275 5.22 -17.67 -1.68
CA LEU A 275 5.70 -18.53 -0.59
C LEU A 275 6.79 -19.50 -1.07
N VAL A 276 6.62 -20.11 -2.26
CA VAL A 276 7.67 -20.94 -2.87
C VAL A 276 8.91 -20.11 -3.23
N CYS A 277 8.73 -18.89 -3.74
CA CYS A 277 9.86 -17.99 -4.00
C CYS A 277 10.61 -17.62 -2.71
N GLY A 278 9.88 -17.41 -1.61
CA GLY A 278 10.45 -17.15 -0.28
C GLY A 278 11.28 -18.31 0.24
N TRP A 279 10.79 -19.55 0.12
CA TRP A 279 11.57 -20.74 0.47
C TRP A 279 12.83 -20.90 -0.38
N TRP A 280 12.73 -20.64 -1.69
CA TRP A 280 13.90 -20.65 -2.57
C TRP A 280 14.96 -19.63 -2.17
N LEU A 281 14.56 -18.42 -1.76
CA LEU A 281 15.46 -17.42 -1.22
C LEU A 281 16.10 -17.86 0.11
N ASP A 282 15.32 -18.36 1.06
CA ASP A 282 15.84 -18.80 2.37
C ASP A 282 16.87 -19.92 2.19
N ILE A 283 16.53 -20.99 1.45
CA ILE A 283 17.43 -22.12 1.17
C ILE A 283 18.73 -21.66 0.51
N CYS A 284 18.65 -20.73 -0.44
CA CYS A 284 19.84 -20.19 -1.12
C CYS A 284 20.70 -19.29 -0.22
N SER A 285 20.12 -18.75 0.86
CA SER A 285 20.76 -17.83 1.80
C SER A 285 21.25 -18.49 3.11
N LEU A 286 20.98 -19.78 3.34
CA LEU A 286 21.37 -20.50 4.57
C LEU A 286 22.85 -20.34 4.91
N THR A 287 23.73 -20.60 3.95
CA THR A 287 25.19 -20.48 4.14
C THR A 287 25.67 -19.04 4.28
N MET A 288 24.85 -18.07 3.87
CA MET A 288 25.13 -16.65 4.03
C MET A 288 24.88 -16.20 5.48
N LEU A 289 23.88 -16.78 6.15
CA LEU A 289 23.41 -16.39 7.50
C LEU A 289 23.85 -17.34 8.62
N ASP A 290 24.73 -18.30 8.34
CA ASP A 290 25.16 -19.36 9.28
C ASP A 290 24.00 -20.23 9.82
N ALA A 291 22.95 -20.42 9.02
CA ALA A 291 21.79 -21.21 9.41
C ALA A 291 21.78 -22.57 8.71
N THR A 292 21.27 -23.60 9.39
CA THR A 292 21.07 -24.94 8.82
C THR A 292 19.60 -25.22 8.54
N LEU A 293 19.32 -26.24 7.70
CA LEU A 293 17.94 -26.69 7.47
C LEU A 293 17.28 -27.21 8.76
N SER A 294 18.06 -27.79 9.69
CA SER A 294 17.57 -28.21 10.99
C SER A 294 17.12 -27.03 11.87
N ASP A 295 17.80 -25.89 11.79
CA ASP A 295 17.39 -24.68 12.54
C ASP A 295 16.08 -24.10 11.98
N ARG A 296 15.86 -24.26 10.67
CA ARG A 296 14.59 -23.86 10.03
C ARG A 296 13.46 -24.80 10.36
N GLU A 297 13.73 -26.11 10.42
CA GLU A 297 12.75 -27.09 10.86
C GLU A 297 12.31 -26.81 12.31
N SER A 298 13.26 -26.56 13.23
CA SER A 298 12.90 -26.21 14.62
C SER A 298 12.10 -24.90 14.71
N SER A 299 12.47 -23.89 13.92
CA SER A 299 11.73 -22.62 13.82
C SER A 299 10.30 -22.82 13.30
N PHE A 300 10.12 -23.70 12.29
CA PHE A 300 8.81 -24.04 11.75
C PHE A 300 7.94 -24.77 12.78
N GLN A 301 8.51 -25.71 13.54
CA GLN A 301 7.78 -26.44 14.58
C GLN A 301 7.36 -25.54 15.76
N LEU A 302 8.18 -24.54 16.11
CA LEU A 302 7.88 -23.59 17.18
C LEU A 302 6.76 -22.61 16.79
N ALA A 303 6.81 -22.07 15.57
CA ALA A 303 5.88 -21.04 15.10
C ALA A 303 5.55 -21.19 13.60
N PRO A 304 4.73 -22.18 13.21
CA PRO A 304 4.50 -22.51 11.79
C PRO A 304 3.82 -21.39 11.02
N GLY A 305 2.84 -20.72 11.63
CA GLY A 305 2.12 -19.60 11.02
C GLY A 305 3.02 -18.41 10.72
N THR A 306 3.80 -17.97 11.72
CA THR A 306 4.78 -16.87 11.56
C THR A 306 5.85 -17.23 10.54
N PHE A 307 6.35 -18.47 10.57
CA PHE A 307 7.34 -18.95 9.61
C PHE A 307 6.80 -18.90 8.17
N MET A 308 5.58 -19.40 7.91
CA MET A 308 4.96 -19.31 6.59
C MET A 308 4.72 -17.85 6.17
N PHE A 309 4.22 -17.01 7.09
CA PHE A 309 3.95 -15.60 6.80
C PHE A 309 5.22 -14.84 6.42
N LEU A 310 6.32 -15.04 7.14
CA LEU A 310 7.60 -14.38 6.84
C LEU A 310 8.15 -14.81 5.46
N HIS A 311 8.09 -16.10 5.12
CA HIS A 311 8.50 -16.58 3.81
C HIS A 311 7.60 -16.04 2.69
N TRP A 312 6.29 -16.02 2.91
CA TRP A 312 5.35 -15.41 1.98
C TRP A 312 5.63 -13.91 1.79
N LEU A 313 5.89 -13.17 2.86
CA LEU A 313 6.18 -11.74 2.83
C LEU A 313 7.47 -11.45 2.05
N VAL A 314 8.57 -12.14 2.37
CA VAL A 314 9.86 -12.01 1.65
C VAL A 314 9.68 -12.40 0.18
N GLY A 315 8.92 -13.46 -0.08
CA GLY A 315 8.54 -13.89 -1.42
C GLY A 315 7.76 -12.83 -2.19
N MET A 316 6.78 -12.19 -1.57
CA MET A 316 5.98 -11.11 -2.19
C MET A 316 6.85 -9.90 -2.53
N VAL A 317 7.72 -9.49 -1.61
CA VAL A 317 8.68 -8.42 -1.83
C VAL A 317 9.59 -8.75 -3.02
N TYR A 318 10.08 -9.99 -3.11
CA TYR A 318 10.88 -10.46 -4.25
C TYR A 318 10.10 -10.39 -5.57
N VAL A 319 8.87 -10.91 -5.61
CA VAL A 319 8.02 -10.89 -6.80
C VAL A 319 7.77 -9.45 -7.26
N PHE A 320 7.50 -8.54 -6.33
CA PHE A 320 7.30 -7.12 -6.61
C PHE A 320 8.55 -6.44 -7.22
N TYR A 321 9.73 -6.68 -6.65
CA TYR A 321 10.98 -6.11 -7.19
C TYR A 321 11.37 -6.73 -8.53
N PHE A 322 11.16 -8.04 -8.71
CA PHE A 322 11.36 -8.71 -10.00
C PHE A 322 10.45 -8.11 -11.07
N ALA A 323 9.15 -7.92 -10.77
CA ALA A 323 8.21 -7.28 -11.69
C ALA A 323 8.63 -5.84 -12.03
N SER A 324 9.06 -5.07 -11.03
CA SER A 324 9.59 -3.70 -11.23
C SER A 324 10.83 -3.68 -12.12
N PHE A 325 11.72 -4.66 -11.97
CA PHE A 325 12.89 -4.82 -12.83
C PHE A 325 12.51 -5.19 -14.27
N VAL A 326 11.53 -6.09 -14.46
CA VAL A 326 11.02 -6.44 -15.80
C VAL A 326 10.42 -5.21 -16.49
N LEU A 327 9.72 -4.33 -15.76
CA LEU A 327 9.22 -3.05 -16.31
C LEU A 327 10.37 -2.15 -16.76
N LEU A 328 11.44 -2.05 -15.97
CA LEU A 328 12.65 -1.31 -16.38
C LEU A 328 13.31 -1.93 -17.60
N LEU A 329 13.35 -3.27 -17.71
CA LEU A 329 13.86 -3.94 -18.91
C LEU A 329 12.99 -3.63 -20.14
N ARG A 330 11.66 -3.62 -20.02
CA ARG A 330 10.76 -3.21 -21.11
C ARG A 330 10.98 -1.76 -21.53
N GLU A 331 11.42 -0.91 -20.59
CA GLU A 331 11.78 0.47 -20.89
C GLU A 331 13.11 0.61 -21.68
N VAL A 332 13.97 -0.41 -21.69
CA VAL A 332 15.28 -0.36 -22.37
C VAL A 332 15.29 -1.17 -23.65
N LEU A 333 14.66 -2.34 -23.60
CA LEU A 333 14.66 -3.34 -24.65
C LEU A 333 13.56 -3.04 -25.68
N ARG A 334 13.73 -3.63 -26.87
CA ARG A 334 12.75 -3.54 -27.93
C ARG A 334 11.39 -4.15 -27.49
N PRO A 335 10.25 -3.50 -27.81
CA PRO A 335 8.91 -4.07 -27.56
C PRO A 335 8.75 -5.44 -28.23
N GLY A 336 8.18 -6.41 -27.50
CA GLY A 336 7.96 -7.78 -27.97
C GLY A 336 9.13 -8.76 -27.72
N LEU A 337 10.29 -8.30 -27.25
CA LEU A 337 11.40 -9.21 -26.89
C LEU A 337 11.05 -10.08 -25.67
N LEU A 338 10.43 -9.47 -24.66
CA LEU A 338 10.01 -10.12 -23.42
C LEU A 338 8.57 -10.67 -23.50
N TRP A 339 8.17 -11.21 -24.65
CA TRP A 339 6.82 -11.73 -24.89
C TRP A 339 6.44 -12.89 -23.95
N PHE A 340 7.43 -13.60 -23.42
CA PHE A 340 7.24 -14.73 -22.50
C PHE A 340 7.00 -14.29 -21.04
N LEU A 341 7.33 -13.05 -20.69
CA LEU A 341 7.04 -12.47 -19.38
C LEU A 341 5.73 -11.67 -19.45
N ARG A 342 4.89 -11.80 -18.43
CA ARG A 342 3.62 -11.07 -18.33
C ARG A 342 3.88 -9.58 -18.08
N ASN A 343 3.05 -8.70 -18.64
CA ASN A 343 3.10 -7.27 -18.35
C ASN A 343 2.00 -6.94 -17.33
N LEU A 344 2.37 -6.74 -16.05
CA LEU A 344 1.39 -6.50 -14.98
C LEU A 344 0.82 -5.07 -14.98
N ASN A 345 1.43 -4.14 -15.73
CA ASN A 345 1.01 -2.73 -15.82
C ASN A 345 0.28 -2.40 -17.14
N ASP A 346 -0.18 -3.42 -17.87
CA ASP A 346 -1.02 -3.17 -19.04
C ASP A 346 -2.42 -2.74 -18.55
N PRO A 347 -2.95 -1.56 -18.94
CA PRO A 347 -4.27 -1.12 -18.49
C PRO A 347 -5.40 -2.09 -18.88
N ASP A 348 -5.21 -2.86 -19.96
CA ASP A 348 -6.17 -3.86 -20.43
C ASP A 348 -6.01 -5.23 -19.73
N PHE A 349 -5.01 -5.37 -18.85
CA PHE A 349 -4.73 -6.62 -18.16
C PHE A 349 -5.52 -6.73 -16.85
N ASN A 350 -6.56 -7.56 -16.87
CA ASN A 350 -7.24 -8.02 -15.66
C ASN A 350 -6.80 -9.47 -15.35
N PRO A 351 -6.14 -9.73 -14.20
CA PRO A 351 -5.60 -11.06 -13.89
C PRO A 351 -6.68 -12.12 -13.82
N ILE A 352 -7.85 -11.76 -13.31
CA ILE A 352 -8.97 -12.70 -13.12
C ILE A 352 -9.62 -13.04 -14.47
N GLN A 353 -9.77 -12.08 -15.39
CA GLN A 353 -10.26 -12.36 -16.75
C GLN A 353 -9.37 -13.39 -17.45
N GLU A 354 -8.05 -13.30 -17.30
CA GLU A 354 -7.14 -14.29 -17.85
C GLU A 354 -7.35 -15.69 -17.21
N MET A 355 -7.60 -15.73 -15.89
CA MET A 355 -7.91 -16.97 -15.15
C MET A 355 -9.24 -17.60 -15.56
N ILE A 356 -10.19 -16.80 -16.06
CA ILE A 356 -11.45 -17.29 -16.62
C ILE A 356 -11.22 -17.93 -18.00
N HIS A 357 -10.57 -17.22 -18.92
CA HIS A 357 -10.49 -17.62 -20.32
C HIS A 357 -9.50 -18.75 -20.62
N LEU A 358 -8.37 -18.84 -19.91
CA LEU A 358 -7.33 -19.84 -20.23
C LEU A 358 -7.60 -21.19 -19.56
N PRO A 359 -7.31 -22.33 -20.22
CA PRO A 359 -7.47 -23.64 -19.60
C PRO A 359 -6.47 -23.87 -18.47
N ILE A 360 -6.85 -24.67 -17.46
CA ILE A 360 -6.02 -24.93 -16.26
C ILE A 360 -4.62 -25.45 -16.63
N LEU A 361 -4.50 -26.31 -17.65
CA LEU A 361 -3.20 -26.84 -18.09
C LEU A 361 -2.25 -25.73 -18.59
N GLN A 362 -2.78 -24.69 -19.22
CA GLN A 362 -1.96 -23.55 -19.63
C GLN A 362 -1.50 -22.74 -18.43
N HIS A 363 -2.35 -22.54 -17.42
CA HIS A 363 -1.94 -21.92 -16.15
C HIS A 363 -0.86 -22.74 -15.45
N VAL A 364 -1.03 -24.06 -15.31
CA VAL A 364 -0.02 -24.93 -14.68
C VAL A 364 1.31 -24.87 -15.43
N ARG A 365 1.28 -24.95 -16.77
CA ARG A 365 2.51 -24.82 -17.58
C ARG A 365 3.18 -23.47 -17.36
N ARG A 366 2.41 -22.37 -17.36
CA ARG A 366 2.92 -21.01 -17.15
C ARG A 366 3.45 -20.82 -15.73
N PHE A 367 2.78 -21.38 -14.74
CA PHE A 367 3.21 -21.39 -13.34
C PHE A 367 4.55 -22.11 -13.20
N LEU A 368 4.72 -23.29 -13.80
CA LEU A 368 5.98 -24.02 -13.79
C LEU A 368 7.11 -23.26 -14.50
N VAL A 369 6.84 -22.66 -15.66
CA VAL A 369 7.82 -21.81 -16.36
C VAL A 369 8.21 -20.62 -15.49
N SER A 370 7.24 -19.97 -14.83
CA SER A 370 7.50 -18.86 -13.92
C SER A 370 8.34 -19.33 -12.74
N LEU A 371 8.02 -20.47 -12.12
CA LEU A 371 8.79 -21.04 -11.03
C LEU A 371 10.26 -21.25 -11.47
N VAL A 372 10.49 -21.87 -12.62
CA VAL A 372 11.85 -22.09 -13.15
C VAL A 372 12.59 -20.76 -13.38
N ILE A 373 11.95 -19.76 -14.01
CA ILE A 373 12.57 -18.44 -14.25
C ILE A 373 12.93 -17.77 -12.92
N PHE A 374 11.99 -17.77 -11.96
CA PHE A 374 12.13 -16.99 -10.74
C PHE A 374 13.27 -17.48 -9.88
N GLY A 375 13.53 -18.78 -9.74
CA GLY A 375 14.70 -19.21 -8.97
C GLY A 375 15.85 -19.84 -9.69
N THR A 376 15.81 -20.01 -11.01
CA THR A 376 17.10 -19.87 -11.73
C THR A 376 17.69 -18.48 -11.48
N THR A 377 16.86 -17.44 -11.46
CA THR A 377 17.30 -16.08 -11.06
C THR A 377 17.79 -16.03 -9.62
N VAL A 378 17.05 -16.59 -8.63
CA VAL A 378 17.53 -16.69 -7.23
C VAL A 378 18.85 -17.44 -7.10
N LEU A 379 19.01 -18.58 -7.79
CA LEU A 379 20.26 -19.35 -7.77
C LEU A 379 21.43 -18.51 -8.31
N LEU A 380 21.24 -17.78 -9.40
CA LEU A 380 22.27 -16.92 -10.00
C LEU A 380 22.55 -15.65 -9.17
N MET A 381 21.55 -15.10 -8.50
CA MET A 381 21.68 -13.86 -7.73
C MET A 381 22.08 -14.10 -6.28
N VAL A 382 21.85 -15.28 -5.69
CA VAL A 382 22.13 -15.52 -4.27
C VAL A 382 23.08 -16.70 -4.11
N TRP A 383 22.66 -17.90 -4.50
CA TRP A 383 23.42 -19.12 -4.20
C TRP A 383 24.80 -19.18 -4.86
N VAL A 384 24.89 -18.92 -6.18
CA VAL A 384 26.16 -18.94 -6.92
C VAL A 384 27.13 -17.88 -6.37
N PRO A 385 26.75 -16.59 -6.22
CA PRO A 385 27.61 -15.58 -5.62
C PRO A 385 28.08 -15.95 -4.21
N VAL A 386 27.20 -16.45 -3.35
CA VAL A 386 27.57 -16.87 -1.98
C VAL A 386 28.63 -17.97 -2.01
N ARG A 387 28.49 -18.98 -2.89
CA ARG A 387 29.52 -20.03 -3.07
C ARG A 387 30.84 -19.46 -3.59
N VAL A 388 30.78 -18.54 -4.54
CA VAL A 388 31.96 -17.84 -5.07
C VAL A 388 32.65 -17.02 -3.98
N ILE A 389 31.89 -16.34 -3.10
CA ILE A 389 32.43 -15.58 -1.96
C ILE A 389 33.13 -16.53 -0.98
N GLN A 390 32.53 -17.66 -0.64
CA GLN A 390 33.17 -18.65 0.25
C GLN A 390 34.49 -19.17 -0.33
N ALA A 391 34.57 -19.35 -1.65
CA ALA A 391 35.77 -19.82 -2.33
C ALA A 391 36.86 -18.73 -2.47
N LEU A 392 36.46 -17.49 -2.80
CA LEU A 392 37.40 -16.39 -3.06
C LEU A 392 37.83 -15.63 -1.80
N LEU A 393 36.97 -15.55 -0.78
CA LEU A 393 37.16 -14.76 0.44
C LEU A 393 36.89 -15.62 1.69
N PRO A 394 37.80 -16.55 2.04
CA PRO A 394 37.65 -17.38 3.23
C PRO A 394 37.65 -16.49 4.49
N GLY A 395 36.55 -16.52 5.24
CA GLY A 395 36.34 -15.69 6.45
C GLY A 395 35.49 -14.42 6.24
N PHE A 396 35.01 -14.14 5.02
CA PHE A 396 34.06 -13.05 4.81
C PHE A 396 32.64 -13.39 5.30
N LEU A 397 32.22 -14.64 5.09
CA LEU A 397 30.96 -15.19 5.61
C LEU A 397 31.22 -15.95 6.92
N PRO A 398 30.21 -16.08 7.81
CA PRO A 398 28.82 -15.68 7.63
C PRO A 398 28.53 -14.20 7.89
N TYR A 399 27.36 -13.74 7.48
CA TYR A 399 26.81 -12.47 7.95
C TYR A 399 26.24 -12.65 9.35
N HIS A 400 26.89 -12.07 10.34
CA HIS A 400 26.44 -12.06 11.73
C HIS A 400 25.16 -11.22 11.88
N VAL A 401 24.02 -11.87 11.74
CA VAL A 401 22.72 -11.37 12.19
C VAL A 401 22.50 -11.95 13.58
N ILE A 402 22.89 -11.20 14.61
CA ILE A 402 22.57 -11.58 15.99
C ILE A 402 21.07 -11.37 16.14
N ILE A 403 20.30 -12.45 16.18
CA ILE A 403 18.89 -12.45 16.60
C ILE A 403 18.93 -12.74 18.10
N SER A 404 19.29 -11.73 18.88
CA SER A 404 19.48 -11.89 20.33
C SER A 404 18.14 -11.68 21.04
N SER A 405 17.66 -12.72 21.70
CA SER A 405 16.43 -12.76 22.50
C SER A 405 16.32 -11.71 23.61
N ASP A 406 17.42 -11.06 23.98
CA ASP A 406 17.51 -10.30 25.23
C ASP A 406 16.95 -8.86 25.10
N SER A 407 16.73 -8.34 23.88
CA SER A 407 15.98 -7.08 23.70
C SER A 407 15.36 -6.92 22.28
N PRO A 408 14.29 -7.66 21.95
CA PRO A 408 13.63 -7.60 20.63
C PRO A 408 13.17 -6.18 20.21
N THR A 409 12.95 -5.27 21.17
CA THR A 409 12.57 -3.88 20.90
C THR A 409 13.68 -3.04 20.27
N GLN A 410 14.95 -3.36 20.55
CA GLN A 410 16.10 -2.60 20.06
C GLN A 410 16.39 -2.92 18.58
N GLU A 411 16.22 -4.19 18.19
CA GLU A 411 16.41 -4.66 16.81
C GLU A 411 15.31 -4.13 15.87
N ILE A 412 14.03 -4.21 16.28
CA ILE A 412 12.88 -3.74 15.46
C ILE A 412 12.94 -2.23 15.19
N SER A 413 13.36 -1.42 16.18
CA SER A 413 13.44 0.04 16.02
C SER A 413 14.50 0.44 14.99
N LEU A 414 15.58 -0.35 14.88
CA LEU A 414 16.69 -0.13 13.99
C LEU A 414 16.41 -0.62 12.56
N GLU A 415 15.74 -1.76 12.43
CA GLU A 415 15.22 -2.25 11.15
C GLU A 415 14.16 -1.29 10.57
N LEU A 416 13.32 -0.69 11.42
CA LEU A 416 12.35 0.33 11.01
C LEU A 416 13.04 1.62 10.52
N ILE A 417 14.14 2.08 11.14
CA ILE A 417 14.91 3.22 10.61
C ILE A 417 15.50 2.88 9.23
N LEU A 418 16.08 1.69 9.09
CA LEU A 418 16.65 1.25 7.82
C LEU A 418 15.57 1.19 6.72
N LEU A 419 14.40 0.67 7.05
CA LEU A 419 13.29 0.51 6.09
C LEU A 419 12.54 1.83 5.81
N GLN A 420 12.46 2.77 6.76
CA GLN A 420 11.65 3.98 6.64
C GLN A 420 12.43 5.24 6.27
N VAL A 421 13.72 5.30 6.56
CA VAL A 421 14.58 6.47 6.27
C VAL A 421 15.59 6.13 5.19
N VAL A 422 16.27 4.98 5.31
CA VAL A 422 17.37 4.62 4.40
C VAL A 422 16.86 4.08 3.07
N LEU A 423 15.92 3.14 3.10
CA LEU A 423 15.41 2.51 1.88
C LEU A 423 14.67 3.51 0.97
N PRO A 424 13.78 4.40 1.46
CA PRO A 424 13.09 5.35 0.59
C PRO A 424 14.03 6.42 0.04
N THR A 425 15.01 6.90 0.81
CA THR A 425 15.97 7.90 0.29
C THR A 425 16.89 7.35 -0.80
N LEU A 426 17.20 6.05 -0.77
CA LEU A 426 17.92 5.36 -1.85
C LEU A 426 17.03 5.12 -3.08
N LEU A 427 15.73 4.81 -2.88
CA LEU A 427 14.80 4.44 -3.96
C LEU A 427 14.07 5.64 -4.61
N GLU A 428 13.73 6.69 -3.86
CA GLU A 428 12.97 7.87 -4.32
C GLU A 428 13.82 8.87 -5.11
N GLN A 429 15.15 8.71 -5.15
CA GLN A 429 15.96 9.48 -6.07
C GLN A 429 15.74 8.97 -7.49
N GLY A 430 14.87 9.65 -8.26
CA GLY A 430 14.61 9.35 -9.68
C GLY A 430 15.86 9.20 -10.57
N HIS A 431 17.01 9.73 -10.11
CA HIS A 431 18.32 9.49 -10.70
C HIS A 431 18.75 8.01 -10.68
N MET A 432 18.44 7.23 -9.64
CA MET A 432 18.86 5.82 -9.54
C MET A 432 18.18 4.96 -10.61
N LYS A 433 16.88 5.16 -10.83
CA LYS A 433 16.15 4.51 -11.93
C LYS A 433 16.77 4.87 -13.29
N GLN A 434 17.09 6.14 -13.52
CA GLN A 434 17.73 6.60 -14.77
C GLN A 434 19.14 6.04 -14.94
N TRP A 435 19.94 5.99 -13.88
CA TRP A 435 21.28 5.39 -13.87
C TRP A 435 21.23 3.90 -14.15
N LEU A 436 20.30 3.17 -13.54
CA LEU A 436 20.10 1.75 -13.79
C LEU A 436 19.65 1.53 -15.24
N LYS A 437 18.74 2.35 -15.78
CA LYS A 437 18.33 2.33 -17.19
C LYS A 437 19.53 2.55 -18.12
N ALA A 438 20.38 3.52 -17.81
CA ALA A 438 21.59 3.81 -18.59
C ALA A 438 22.61 2.67 -18.52
N LEU A 439 22.82 2.07 -17.35
CA LEU A 439 23.71 0.92 -17.15
C LEU A 439 23.24 -0.28 -17.95
N VAL A 440 21.96 -0.67 -17.80
CA VAL A 440 21.37 -1.78 -18.56
C VAL A 440 21.46 -1.51 -20.06
N ARG A 441 21.15 -0.29 -20.51
CA ARG A 441 21.27 0.09 -21.93
C ARG A 441 22.72 0.01 -22.42
N GLY A 442 23.68 0.48 -21.64
CA GLY A 442 25.11 0.40 -21.95
C GLY A 442 25.60 -1.04 -22.06
N TRP A 443 25.19 -1.90 -21.13
CA TRP A 443 25.46 -3.34 -21.17
C TRP A 443 24.84 -3.99 -22.42
N CYS A 444 23.58 -3.69 -22.73
CA CYS A 444 22.91 -4.18 -23.93
C CYS A 444 23.63 -3.74 -25.21
N LEU A 445 24.10 -2.48 -25.29
CA LEU A 445 24.88 -1.98 -26.43
C LEU A 445 26.19 -2.76 -26.59
N CYS A 446 26.93 -2.97 -25.49
CA CYS A 446 28.21 -3.68 -25.52
C CYS A 446 28.03 -5.13 -25.98
N VAL A 447 27.12 -5.88 -25.35
CA VAL A 447 26.90 -7.30 -25.66
C VAL A 447 26.26 -7.47 -27.04
N SER A 448 25.34 -6.59 -27.42
CA SER A 448 24.72 -6.63 -28.75
C SER A 448 25.67 -6.25 -29.88
N TYR A 449 26.70 -5.44 -29.61
CA TYR A 449 27.79 -5.18 -30.55
C TYR A 449 28.69 -6.41 -30.69
N LEU A 450 29.07 -7.04 -29.57
CA LEU A 450 29.93 -8.24 -29.56
C LEU A 450 29.28 -9.43 -30.28
N LEU A 451 27.97 -9.63 -30.10
CA LEU A 451 27.21 -10.74 -30.70
C LEU A 451 26.50 -10.37 -32.00
N ASP A 452 26.58 -9.11 -32.43
CA ASP A 452 25.87 -8.56 -33.59
C ASP A 452 24.35 -8.87 -33.54
N LEU A 453 23.76 -8.57 -32.38
CA LEU A 453 22.33 -8.74 -32.03
C LEU A 453 21.62 -7.39 -31.79
N ARG A 454 22.22 -6.27 -32.21
CA ARG A 454 21.72 -4.92 -31.92
C ARG A 454 20.28 -4.69 -32.40
N SER A 455 19.98 -5.05 -33.64
CA SER A 455 18.63 -4.95 -34.22
C SER A 455 17.61 -5.80 -33.47
N TYR A 456 18.03 -6.95 -32.92
CA TYR A 456 17.16 -7.84 -32.14
C TYR A 456 16.84 -7.29 -30.75
N LEU A 457 17.85 -6.81 -30.00
CA LEU A 457 17.71 -6.35 -28.61
C LEU A 457 17.14 -4.93 -28.48
N LEU A 458 17.60 -3.97 -29.30
CA LEU A 458 17.35 -2.54 -29.13
C LEU A 458 16.52 -1.91 -30.25
N GLY A 459 16.35 -2.60 -31.38
CA GLY A 459 15.70 -2.03 -32.57
C GLY A 459 16.48 -0.87 -33.18
N ASP A 460 15.88 -0.24 -34.22
CA ASP A 460 16.50 0.90 -34.88
C ASP A 460 16.20 2.21 -34.13
N PRO A 461 17.18 3.15 -34.06
CA PRO A 461 17.14 4.30 -33.15
C PRO A 461 15.95 5.25 -33.35
N GLY A 462 15.35 5.31 -34.55
CA GLY A 462 14.15 6.14 -34.81
C GLY A 462 12.83 5.49 -34.43
N VAL A 463 12.75 4.15 -34.46
CA VAL A 463 11.51 3.39 -34.21
C VAL A 463 11.30 3.15 -32.71
N LEU A 464 12.39 3.02 -31.95
CA LEU A 464 12.33 2.82 -30.50
C LEU A 464 11.73 4.03 -29.76
N ALA A 465 12.08 5.25 -30.15
CA ALA A 465 11.57 6.48 -29.53
C ALA A 465 10.06 6.64 -29.78
N ALA A 466 9.61 6.41 -31.02
CA ALA A 466 8.19 6.45 -31.38
C ALA A 466 7.37 5.35 -30.66
N ALA A 467 7.91 4.14 -30.53
CA ALA A 467 7.26 3.06 -29.79
C ALA A 467 7.22 3.30 -28.27
N HIS A 468 8.23 3.99 -27.71
CA HIS A 468 8.21 4.44 -26.32
C HIS A 468 7.16 5.50 -26.06
N GLN A 469 6.99 6.43 -27.01
CA GLN A 469 5.98 7.47 -26.94
C GLN A 469 4.56 6.88 -27.00
N ALA A 470 4.35 5.86 -27.83
CA ALA A 470 3.08 5.11 -27.89
C ALA A 470 2.79 4.35 -26.58
N LEU A 471 3.80 3.69 -26.00
CA LEU A 471 3.69 3.01 -24.68
C LEU A 471 3.29 3.96 -23.55
N LEU A 472 3.81 5.20 -23.55
CA LEU A 472 3.46 6.21 -22.56
C LEU A 472 2.05 6.78 -22.75
N GLN A 473 1.50 6.68 -23.96
CA GLN A 473 0.16 7.13 -24.30
C GLN A 473 -0.91 6.04 -24.12
N GLY A 474 -0.55 4.86 -23.59
CA GLY A 474 -1.49 3.74 -23.43
C GLY A 474 -1.88 3.05 -24.75
N VAL A 475 -1.33 3.50 -25.89
CA VAL A 475 -1.50 2.85 -27.18
C VAL A 475 -0.44 1.75 -27.26
N GLY A 476 -0.79 0.55 -26.82
CA GLY A 476 0.12 -0.59 -26.82
C GLY A 476 0.74 -0.80 -28.22
N PRO A 477 2.09 -0.90 -28.35
CA PRO A 477 2.69 -1.26 -29.62
C PRO A 477 2.56 -2.78 -29.77
N SER A 478 1.37 -3.24 -30.14
CA SER A 478 1.08 -4.63 -30.49
C SER A 478 1.45 -4.95 -31.95
N GLY A 479 2.42 -4.23 -32.52
CA GLY A 479 2.97 -4.49 -33.83
C GLY A 479 4.26 -5.29 -33.75
N PHE A 480 4.36 -6.40 -34.48
CA PHE A 480 5.64 -7.05 -34.77
C PHE A 480 6.56 -6.04 -35.47
N GLN A 481 7.56 -5.51 -34.75
CA GLN A 481 8.63 -4.77 -35.40
C GLN A 481 9.55 -5.75 -36.15
N ALA A 482 9.89 -5.47 -37.40
CA ALA A 482 10.86 -6.28 -38.12
C ALA A 482 12.25 -6.15 -37.47
N TYR A 483 13.02 -7.25 -37.44
CA TYR A 483 14.42 -7.23 -37.02
C TYR A 483 15.26 -8.08 -37.96
N ARG A 484 16.54 -7.74 -38.08
CA ARG A 484 17.49 -8.50 -38.89
C ARG A 484 17.97 -9.72 -38.13
N ARG A 485 17.76 -10.92 -38.69
CA ARG A 485 18.31 -12.18 -38.16
C ARG A 485 19.75 -12.39 -38.69
N PRO A 486 20.79 -12.35 -37.85
CA PRO A 486 22.15 -12.69 -38.27
C PRO A 486 22.35 -14.20 -38.47
N PRO A 487 23.44 -14.63 -39.14
CA PRO A 487 23.81 -16.04 -39.22
C PRO A 487 24.13 -16.61 -37.83
N TRP A 488 23.84 -17.90 -37.61
CA TRP A 488 24.03 -18.59 -36.31
C TRP A 488 23.24 -17.95 -35.15
N PHE A 489 22.09 -17.36 -35.45
CA PHE A 489 21.21 -16.70 -34.50
C PHE A 489 20.98 -17.46 -33.17
N PRO A 490 20.59 -18.76 -33.15
CA PRO A 490 20.33 -19.46 -31.89
C PRO A 490 21.58 -19.61 -31.01
N VAL A 491 22.76 -19.79 -31.60
CA VAL A 491 24.03 -19.88 -30.87
C VAL A 491 24.39 -18.52 -30.26
N ARG A 492 24.19 -17.44 -31.01
CA ARG A 492 24.39 -16.07 -30.50
C ARG A 492 23.43 -15.74 -29.36
N VAL A 493 22.17 -16.19 -29.43
CA VAL A 493 21.21 -16.05 -28.32
C VAL A 493 21.63 -16.90 -27.12
N ALA A 494 22.18 -18.10 -27.31
CA ALA A 494 22.72 -18.90 -26.21
C ALA A 494 23.91 -18.20 -25.51
N PHE A 495 24.82 -17.58 -26.27
CA PHE A 495 25.89 -16.75 -25.70
C PHE A 495 25.35 -15.49 -25.01
N LEU A 496 24.29 -14.87 -25.54
CA LEU A 496 23.62 -13.75 -24.87
C LEU A 496 23.10 -14.19 -23.49
N LEU A 497 22.40 -15.33 -23.41
CA LEU A 497 21.91 -15.88 -22.15
C LEU A 497 23.06 -16.19 -21.18
N LEU A 498 24.16 -16.76 -21.68
CA LEU A 498 25.36 -16.98 -20.88
C LEU A 498 25.94 -15.68 -20.32
N PHE A 499 26.06 -14.62 -21.13
CA PHE A 499 26.52 -13.31 -20.67
C PHE A 499 25.55 -12.67 -19.67
N ILE A 500 24.24 -12.87 -19.82
CA ILE A 500 23.24 -12.46 -18.82
C ILE A 500 23.53 -13.17 -17.50
N CYS A 501 23.66 -14.50 -17.51
CA CYS A 501 23.94 -15.27 -16.31
C CYS A 501 25.25 -14.83 -15.63
N LEU A 502 26.34 -14.69 -16.39
CA LEU A 502 27.66 -14.27 -15.87
C LEU A 502 27.65 -12.83 -15.35
N SER A 503 26.96 -11.91 -16.03
CA SER A 503 26.87 -10.52 -15.57
C SER A 503 25.97 -10.38 -14.35
N LEU A 504 24.86 -11.13 -14.26
CA LEU A 504 24.01 -11.17 -13.07
C LEU A 504 24.76 -11.72 -11.84
N THR A 505 25.50 -12.83 -12.00
CA THR A 505 26.29 -13.40 -10.90
C THR A 505 27.42 -12.47 -10.48
N ALA A 506 28.12 -11.85 -11.43
CA ALA A 506 29.18 -10.88 -11.14
C ALA A 506 28.63 -9.63 -10.44
N MET A 507 27.55 -9.04 -10.95
CA MET A 507 26.91 -7.88 -10.34
C MET A 507 26.41 -8.21 -8.92
N SER A 508 25.81 -9.37 -8.73
CA SER A 508 25.40 -9.80 -7.39
C SER A 508 26.59 -10.03 -6.45
N PHE A 509 27.67 -10.66 -6.92
CA PHE A 509 28.90 -10.81 -6.16
C PHE A 509 29.42 -9.46 -5.68
N PHE A 510 29.49 -8.44 -6.56
CA PHE A 510 29.90 -7.09 -6.16
C PHE A 510 28.92 -6.44 -5.17
N LEU A 511 27.61 -6.59 -5.39
CA LEU A 511 26.58 -6.01 -4.51
C LEU A 511 26.56 -6.65 -3.12
N LEU A 512 26.89 -7.93 -3.00
CA LEU A 512 26.98 -8.62 -1.71
C LEU A 512 28.31 -8.34 -1.01
N THR A 513 29.42 -8.23 -1.75
CA THR A 513 30.76 -8.08 -1.14
C THR A 513 31.19 -6.63 -0.91
N VAL A 514 31.02 -5.74 -1.89
CA VAL A 514 31.60 -4.39 -1.87
C VAL A 514 30.94 -3.51 -0.81
N PRO A 515 29.60 -3.42 -0.71
CA PRO A 515 28.97 -2.67 0.38
C PRO A 515 29.37 -3.23 1.75
N VAL A 516 29.24 -4.53 1.98
CA VAL A 516 29.54 -5.10 3.31
C VAL A 516 31.03 -4.94 3.68
N SER A 517 31.97 -5.13 2.76
CA SER A 517 33.39 -4.93 3.03
C SER A 517 33.73 -3.46 3.34
N MET A 518 33.21 -2.51 2.55
CA MET A 518 33.35 -1.08 2.82
C MET A 518 32.72 -0.71 4.15
N GLY A 519 31.56 -1.27 4.47
CA GLY A 519 30.85 -1.09 5.72
C GLY A 519 31.63 -1.60 6.93
N ARG A 520 32.18 -2.81 6.85
CA ARG A 520 33.05 -3.38 7.90
C ARG A 520 34.30 -2.52 8.11
N LEU A 521 34.90 -2.00 7.05
CA LEU A 521 36.03 -1.06 7.14
C LEU A 521 35.65 0.23 7.87
N VAL A 522 34.53 0.85 7.50
CA VAL A 522 34.04 2.09 8.13
C VAL A 522 33.68 1.83 9.59
N MET A 523 32.98 0.73 9.89
CA MET A 523 32.60 0.37 11.26
C MET A 523 33.80 0.02 12.13
N LEU A 524 34.84 -0.61 11.57
CA LEU A 524 36.10 -0.85 12.27
C LEU A 524 36.79 0.48 12.66
N LEU A 525 36.74 1.48 11.76
CA LEU A 525 37.28 2.81 12.02
C LEU A 525 36.45 3.58 13.07
N LEU A 526 35.13 3.45 13.02
CA LEU A 526 34.22 4.18 13.90
C LEU A 526 34.11 3.56 15.31
N MET A 527 34.12 2.23 15.41
CA MET A 527 33.90 1.47 16.63
C MET A 527 34.90 0.30 16.74
N PRO A 528 36.17 0.57 17.09
CA PRO A 528 37.17 -0.49 17.22
C PRO A 528 36.80 -1.49 18.33
N GLY A 529 36.52 -2.74 17.94
CA GLY A 529 36.27 -3.86 18.85
C GLY A 529 34.80 -4.22 19.13
N GLY A 530 33.83 -3.49 18.55
CA GLY A 530 32.40 -3.81 18.69
C GLY A 530 31.95 -4.90 17.70
N ARG A 531 31.11 -5.85 18.16
CA ARG A 531 30.37 -6.73 17.24
C ARG A 531 29.18 -5.95 16.68
N VAL A 532 29.25 -5.59 15.40
CA VAL A 532 28.22 -4.79 14.71
C VAL A 532 27.36 -5.71 13.85
N HIS A 533 26.03 -5.55 13.90
CA HIS A 533 25.14 -6.31 13.02
C HIS A 533 25.43 -5.99 11.55
N GLU A 534 25.38 -7.02 10.70
CA GLU A 534 25.76 -6.87 9.29
C GLU A 534 24.77 -6.04 8.46
N PHE A 535 23.55 -5.82 8.95
CA PHE A 535 22.66 -4.84 8.33
C PHE A 535 23.24 -3.42 8.40
N TYR A 536 23.95 -3.06 9.48
CA TYR A 536 24.58 -1.75 9.62
C TYR A 536 25.81 -1.61 8.73
N THR A 537 26.62 -2.66 8.63
CA THR A 537 27.79 -2.67 7.74
C THR A 537 27.31 -2.57 6.29
N ALA A 538 26.33 -3.38 5.88
CA ALA A 538 25.76 -3.33 4.53
C ALA A 538 25.20 -1.95 4.19
N ALA A 539 24.40 -1.35 5.07
CA ALA A 539 23.80 -0.04 4.85
C ALA A 539 24.86 1.08 4.77
N CYS A 540 25.75 1.15 5.76
CA CYS A 540 26.82 2.16 5.81
C CYS A 540 27.75 2.05 4.59
N GLY A 541 28.09 0.82 4.21
CA GLY A 541 28.92 0.56 3.06
C GLY A 541 28.24 0.88 1.73
N LEU A 542 26.94 0.60 1.59
CA LEU A 542 26.16 0.99 0.40
C LEU A 542 26.15 2.51 0.24
N TYR A 543 25.94 3.27 1.33
CA TYR A 543 26.04 4.72 1.32
C TYR A 543 27.42 5.23 0.96
N SER A 544 28.46 4.61 1.52
CA SER A 544 29.85 4.96 1.23
C SER A 544 30.17 4.73 -0.25
N CYS A 545 29.71 3.61 -0.82
CA CYS A 545 29.84 3.31 -2.25
C CYS A 545 29.06 4.31 -3.11
N TRP A 546 27.83 4.63 -2.73
CA TRP A 546 27.01 5.62 -3.45
C TRP A 546 27.65 7.02 -3.42
N LEU A 547 28.15 7.44 -2.27
CA LEU A 547 28.85 8.73 -2.11
C LEU A 547 30.13 8.76 -2.94
N ALA A 548 30.93 7.69 -2.92
CA ALA A 548 32.14 7.57 -3.73
C ALA A 548 31.82 7.65 -5.23
N LEU A 549 30.78 6.96 -5.71
CA LEU A 549 30.33 7.01 -7.09
C LEU A 549 29.83 8.42 -7.48
N ARG A 550 29.08 9.08 -6.60
CA ARG A 550 28.65 10.47 -6.80
C ARG A 550 29.84 11.43 -6.85
N CYS A 551 30.80 11.32 -5.94
CA CYS A 551 32.02 12.12 -5.96
C CYS A 551 32.81 11.90 -7.27
N LEU A 552 32.99 10.65 -7.70
CA LEU A 552 33.70 10.33 -8.95
C LEU A 552 33.00 10.93 -10.17
N THR A 553 31.68 10.80 -10.27
CA THR A 553 30.91 11.35 -11.40
C THR A 553 30.94 12.88 -11.42
N LEU A 554 30.86 13.52 -10.26
CA LEU A 554 31.02 14.97 -10.14
C LEU A 554 32.42 15.40 -10.57
N LEU A 555 33.47 14.74 -10.07
CA LEU A 555 34.87 14.99 -10.45
C LEU A 555 35.06 14.87 -11.96
N CYS A 556 34.64 13.77 -12.58
CA CYS A 556 34.73 13.57 -14.03
C CYS A 556 33.98 14.65 -14.82
N SER A 557 32.86 15.15 -14.30
CA SER A 557 32.05 16.20 -14.96
C SER A 557 32.60 17.62 -14.77
N TRP A 558 33.45 17.83 -13.76
CA TRP A 558 33.96 19.15 -13.38
C TRP A 558 35.42 19.35 -13.79
N LEU A 559 36.24 18.30 -13.81
CA LEU A 559 37.63 18.32 -14.29
C LEU A 559 37.78 19.01 -15.68
N PRO A 560 36.89 18.81 -16.67
CA PRO A 560 37.00 19.47 -17.98
C PRO A 560 36.65 20.96 -17.97
N ARG A 561 36.01 21.48 -16.91
CA ARG A 561 35.48 22.86 -16.82
C ARG A 561 36.41 23.84 -16.08
N GLY A 562 37.58 23.37 -15.67
CA GLY A 562 38.62 24.15 -14.98
C GLY A 562 38.40 24.34 -13.47
N TRP A 563 39.50 24.56 -12.74
CA TRP A 563 39.55 24.67 -11.27
C TRP A 563 38.73 25.83 -10.70
N ASN A 564 38.64 26.96 -11.41
CA ASN A 564 37.89 28.14 -10.94
C ASN A 564 36.37 27.87 -10.87
N THR A 565 35.84 27.09 -11.81
CA THR A 565 34.44 26.65 -11.80
C THR A 565 34.16 25.64 -10.67
N ILE A 566 35.16 24.83 -10.32
CA ILE A 566 35.09 23.89 -9.20
C ILE A 566 35.04 24.65 -7.88
N LEU A 567 35.94 25.61 -7.66
CA LEU A 567 36.01 26.39 -6.42
C LEU A 567 34.75 27.21 -6.17
N THR A 568 34.22 27.86 -7.20
CA THR A 568 32.96 28.62 -7.11
C THR A 568 31.76 27.73 -6.79
N LYS A 569 31.66 26.55 -7.43
CA LYS A 569 30.64 25.56 -7.08
C LYS A 569 30.84 25.02 -5.67
N LEU A 570 32.06 24.63 -5.29
CA LEU A 570 32.39 24.12 -3.97
C LEU A 570 31.98 25.11 -2.88
N HIS A 571 32.27 26.40 -3.06
CA HIS A 571 31.85 27.45 -2.12
C HIS A 571 30.32 27.55 -1.99
N SER A 572 29.59 27.56 -3.12
CA SER A 572 28.12 27.59 -3.09
C SER A 572 27.51 26.34 -2.45
N TRP A 573 28.07 25.16 -2.73
CA TRP A 573 27.62 23.89 -2.16
C TRP A 573 28.00 23.78 -0.69
N MET A 574 29.16 24.26 -0.26
CA MET A 574 29.56 24.27 1.15
C MET A 574 28.59 25.10 1.99
N LEU A 575 28.18 26.28 1.51
CA LEU A 575 27.14 27.09 2.16
C LEU A 575 25.79 26.36 2.25
N ILE A 576 25.34 25.74 1.16
CA ILE A 576 24.10 24.95 1.15
C ILE A 576 24.22 23.76 2.11
N SER A 577 25.35 23.05 2.09
CA SER A 577 25.64 21.90 2.95
C SER A 577 25.64 22.27 4.43
N VAL A 578 26.25 23.40 4.81
CA VAL A 578 26.23 23.90 6.19
C VAL A 578 24.79 24.23 6.60
N LYS A 579 24.04 24.96 5.77
CA LYS A 579 22.63 25.27 6.04
C LYS A 579 21.78 24.01 6.18
N SER A 580 21.91 23.07 5.24
CA SER A 580 21.19 21.80 5.29
C SER A 580 21.60 20.95 6.49
N ALA A 581 22.88 20.94 6.88
CA ALA A 581 23.36 20.19 8.03
C ALA A 581 22.76 20.73 9.34
N VAL A 582 22.71 22.06 9.50
CA VAL A 582 22.04 22.70 10.64
C VAL A 582 20.55 22.35 10.64
N ALA A 583 19.84 22.55 9.53
CA ALA A 583 18.42 22.20 9.42
C ALA A 583 18.15 20.72 9.73
N MET A 584 18.96 19.79 9.19
CA MET A 584 18.82 18.34 9.41
C MET A 584 19.11 17.94 10.85
N SER A 585 20.13 18.52 11.48
CA SER A 585 20.45 18.26 12.88
C SER A 585 19.29 18.65 13.82
N LEU A 586 18.59 19.73 13.51
CA LEU A 586 17.43 20.19 14.28
C LEU A 586 16.17 19.37 13.98
N LEU A 587 15.86 19.15 12.69
CA LEU A 587 14.63 18.49 12.25
C LEU A 587 14.64 16.97 12.38
N LEU A 588 15.79 16.31 12.15
CA LEU A 588 15.94 14.85 12.22
C LEU A 588 16.73 14.37 13.44
N GLY A 589 17.47 15.25 14.12
CA GLY A 589 18.17 14.91 15.36
C GLY A 589 17.36 15.33 16.59
N LEU A 590 17.32 16.64 16.84
CA LEU A 590 16.80 17.22 18.08
C LEU A 590 15.30 16.96 18.27
N ILE A 591 14.46 17.31 17.30
CA ILE A 591 13.00 17.16 17.42
C ILE A 591 12.61 15.68 17.63
N PRO A 592 13.10 14.72 16.81
CA PRO A 592 12.83 13.30 17.04
C PRO A 592 13.31 12.82 18.40
N LEU A 593 14.52 13.17 18.84
CA LEU A 593 15.02 12.75 20.15
C LEU A 593 14.09 13.22 21.28
N LEU A 594 13.67 14.49 21.28
CA LEU A 594 12.75 15.02 22.29
C LEU A 594 11.38 14.36 22.23
N MET A 595 10.85 14.14 21.02
CA MET A 595 9.56 13.49 20.81
C MET A 595 9.58 12.03 21.28
N GLY A 596 10.65 11.32 20.98
CA GLY A 596 10.87 9.93 21.38
C GLY A 596 10.99 9.75 22.89
N LEU A 597 11.82 10.59 23.53
CA LEU A 597 11.93 10.63 24.99
C LEU A 597 10.57 10.90 25.66
N LEU A 598 9.80 11.84 25.11
CA LEU A 598 8.47 12.14 25.63
C LEU A 598 7.53 10.94 25.48
N PHE A 599 7.55 10.27 24.33
CA PHE A 599 6.73 9.10 24.09
C PHE A 599 7.11 7.94 25.03
N ASP A 600 8.39 7.69 25.23
CA ASP A 600 8.89 6.63 26.12
C ASP A 600 8.42 6.88 27.57
N LEU A 601 8.55 8.12 28.06
CA LEU A 601 8.10 8.52 29.40
C LEU A 601 6.58 8.50 29.60
N VAL A 602 5.81 8.83 28.56
CA VAL A 602 4.34 8.92 28.62
C VAL A 602 3.68 7.56 28.46
N VAL A 603 4.20 6.68 27.59
CA VAL A 603 3.51 5.45 27.18
C VAL A 603 4.30 4.21 27.56
N ILE A 604 5.55 4.09 27.10
CA ILE A 604 6.28 2.82 27.19
C ILE A 604 6.70 2.52 28.63
N ILE A 605 7.37 3.44 29.31
CA ILE A 605 7.87 3.24 30.69
C ILE A 605 6.73 2.88 31.65
N PRO A 606 5.59 3.58 31.69
CA PRO A 606 4.48 3.24 32.58
C PRO A 606 3.84 1.87 32.29
N LEU A 607 3.87 1.41 31.03
CA LEU A 607 3.28 0.13 30.63
C LEU A 607 4.23 -1.05 30.79
N ARG A 608 5.53 -0.84 30.54
CA ARG A 608 6.54 -1.89 30.46
C ARG A 608 7.30 -2.13 31.75
N VAL A 609 7.64 -1.07 32.50
CA VAL A 609 8.63 -1.15 33.59
C VAL A 609 7.93 -1.21 34.95
N PRO A 610 8.14 -2.27 35.75
CA PRO A 610 7.53 -2.40 37.08
C PRO A 610 8.10 -1.38 38.08
N LEU A 611 7.32 -1.05 39.12
CA LEU A 611 7.60 0.06 40.07
C LEU A 611 8.95 -0.06 40.81
N ASN A 612 9.47 -1.28 40.94
CA ASN A 612 10.64 -1.59 41.76
C ASN A 612 11.96 -1.52 40.98
N THR A 613 11.91 -1.33 39.65
CA THR A 613 13.11 -1.27 38.80
C THR A 613 13.25 0.10 38.16
N THR A 614 14.48 0.58 37.98
CA THR A 614 14.75 1.86 37.31
C THR A 614 14.63 1.70 35.79
N PRO A 615 13.95 2.63 35.10
CA PRO A 615 13.92 2.62 33.64
C PRO A 615 15.30 3.03 33.09
N LEU A 616 15.78 2.29 32.09
CA LEU A 616 16.98 2.64 31.35
C LEU A 616 16.58 3.34 30.06
N LEU A 617 16.96 4.61 29.91
CA LEU A 617 16.73 5.40 28.70
C LEU A 617 17.89 5.18 27.74
N TYR A 618 17.57 4.68 26.55
CA TYR A 618 18.55 4.47 25.50
C TYR A 618 18.34 5.55 24.44
N LEU A 619 19.15 6.62 24.48
CA LEU A 619 18.97 7.81 23.61
C LEU A 619 18.78 7.46 22.13
N TRP A 620 19.48 6.44 21.63
CA TRP A 620 19.36 6.02 20.25
C TRP A 620 18.01 5.34 19.94
N HIS A 621 17.49 4.52 20.87
CA HIS A 621 16.16 3.92 20.75
C HIS A 621 15.07 4.98 20.79
N ASP A 622 15.21 5.93 21.72
CA ASP A 622 14.26 7.04 21.86
C ASP A 622 14.27 7.90 20.59
N TRP A 623 15.46 8.24 20.07
CA TRP A 623 15.58 8.92 18.78
C TRP A 623 14.89 8.15 17.64
N ALA A 624 15.10 6.84 17.54
CA ALA A 624 14.49 5.99 16.51
C ALA A 624 12.96 6.03 16.55
N LEU A 625 12.38 5.81 17.73
CA LEU A 625 10.95 5.93 17.96
C LEU A 625 10.47 7.35 17.67
N GLY A 626 11.25 8.34 18.05
CA GLY A 626 11.00 9.75 17.77
C GLY A 626 10.86 10.05 16.28
N VAL A 627 11.69 9.47 15.42
CA VAL A 627 11.64 9.65 13.96
C VAL A 627 10.31 9.11 13.42
N LEU A 628 9.89 7.92 13.86
CA LEU A 628 8.60 7.32 13.49
C LEU A 628 7.43 8.24 13.88
N HIS A 629 7.38 8.68 15.13
CA HIS A 629 6.30 9.54 15.62
C HIS A 629 6.29 10.91 14.94
N THR A 630 7.46 11.50 14.70
CA THR A 630 7.58 12.77 13.97
C THR A 630 7.07 12.63 12.54
N LYS A 631 7.32 11.50 11.87
CA LYS A 631 6.80 11.20 10.53
C LYS A 631 5.27 11.06 10.53
N ILE A 632 4.70 10.37 11.52
CA ILE A 632 3.24 10.25 11.68
C ILE A 632 2.63 11.63 11.92
N ILE A 633 3.20 12.43 12.82
CA ILE A 633 2.73 13.79 13.09
C ILE A 633 2.81 14.65 11.83
N CYS A 634 3.92 14.62 11.08
CA CYS A 634 4.04 15.32 9.80
C CYS A 634 2.95 14.89 8.82
N ALA A 635 2.73 13.59 8.62
CA ALA A 635 1.69 13.08 7.73
C ALA A 635 0.29 13.58 8.13
N VAL A 636 -0.06 13.49 9.42
CA VAL A 636 -1.33 14.00 9.95
C VAL A 636 -1.43 15.52 9.79
N THR A 637 -0.33 16.25 10.00
CA THR A 637 -0.32 17.72 9.83
C THR A 637 -0.55 18.14 8.38
N LEU A 638 -0.02 17.37 7.41
CA LEU A 638 -0.18 17.62 5.97
C LEU A 638 -1.58 17.25 5.49
N MET A 639 -2.18 16.18 6.02
CA MET A 639 -3.58 15.81 5.78
C MET A 639 -4.57 16.74 6.49
N GLY A 640 -4.12 17.44 7.54
CA GLY A 640 -4.94 18.31 8.37
C GLY A 640 -5.28 19.67 7.72
N PRO A 641 -6.03 20.52 8.45
CA PRO A 641 -6.41 21.85 8.00
C PRO A 641 -5.19 22.79 7.88
N ASN A 642 -5.35 23.91 7.17
CA ASN A 642 -4.28 24.89 6.92
C ASN A 642 -3.96 25.77 8.14
N TRP A 643 -3.45 25.14 9.21
CA TRP A 643 -2.87 25.80 10.38
C TRP A 643 -1.41 26.24 10.15
N TRP A 644 -0.81 26.90 11.15
CA TRP A 644 0.54 27.48 11.05
C TRP A 644 1.61 26.43 10.70
N LEU A 645 1.58 25.24 11.33
CA LEU A 645 2.61 24.23 11.15
C LEU A 645 2.62 23.66 9.73
N LYS A 646 1.44 23.30 9.18
CA LYS A 646 1.30 22.84 7.80
C LYS A 646 1.81 23.88 6.81
N ARG A 647 1.44 25.17 6.98
CA ARG A 647 1.89 26.26 6.10
C ARG A 647 3.41 26.38 6.04
N VAL A 648 4.08 26.29 7.19
CA VAL A 648 5.54 26.38 7.28
C VAL A 648 6.22 25.16 6.63
N ILE A 649 5.64 23.96 6.78
CA ILE A 649 6.15 22.74 6.13
C ILE A 649 5.95 22.78 4.61
N ASP A 650 4.77 23.22 4.14
CA ASP A 650 4.46 23.35 2.71
C ASP A 650 5.39 24.38 2.05
N GLU A 651 5.63 25.52 2.70
CA GLU A 651 6.56 26.57 2.22
C GLU A 651 8.00 26.03 2.12
N MET A 652 8.47 25.32 3.15
CA MET A 652 9.78 24.65 3.13
C MET A 652 9.90 23.62 1.99
N TYR A 653 8.83 22.86 1.71
CA TYR A 653 8.82 21.89 0.63
C TYR A 653 8.87 22.57 -0.74
N HIS A 654 8.14 23.67 -0.92
CA HIS A 654 8.12 24.45 -2.15
C HIS A 654 9.44 25.14 -2.47
N ASP A 655 10.14 25.70 -1.48
CA ASP A 655 11.44 26.36 -1.67
C ASP A 655 12.56 25.37 -2.08
N GLY A 656 12.42 24.10 -1.68
CA GLY A 656 13.35 23.03 -1.97
C GLY A 656 14.72 23.17 -1.29
N LEU A 657 15.56 22.14 -1.42
CA LEU A 657 16.85 22.07 -0.71
C LEU A 657 17.90 23.11 -1.17
N ARG A 658 17.73 23.71 -2.35
CA ARG A 658 18.72 24.64 -2.89
C ARG A 658 18.56 26.06 -2.34
N ASN A 659 17.33 26.45 -1.99
CA ASN A 659 16.98 27.78 -1.49
C ASN A 659 16.48 27.70 -0.04
N ILE A 660 17.13 26.91 0.81
CA ILE A 660 16.73 26.74 2.22
C ILE A 660 16.80 28.08 2.97
N ASN A 661 15.63 28.56 3.41
CA ASN A 661 15.52 29.68 4.33
C ASN A 661 15.69 29.19 5.78
N LEU A 662 16.93 29.23 6.28
CA LEU A 662 17.26 28.73 7.61
C LEU A 662 16.56 29.50 8.73
N HIS A 663 16.28 30.79 8.52
CA HIS A 663 15.58 31.61 9.50
C HIS A 663 14.16 31.09 9.71
N LEU A 664 13.43 30.82 8.62
CA LEU A 664 12.09 30.25 8.67
C LEU A 664 12.09 28.88 9.38
N ILE A 665 13.03 28.00 9.03
CA ILE A 665 13.14 26.68 9.69
C ILE A 665 13.43 26.82 11.19
N VAL A 666 14.40 27.66 11.58
CA VAL A 666 14.81 27.76 12.99
C VAL A 666 13.75 28.49 13.83
N VAL A 667 13.29 29.64 13.37
CA VAL A 667 12.42 30.52 14.15
C VAL A 667 10.97 30.07 14.09
N ASP A 668 10.45 29.79 12.90
CA ASP A 668 9.02 29.54 12.72
C ASP A 668 8.64 28.06 12.92
N LEU A 669 9.58 27.13 12.73
CA LEU A 669 9.33 25.68 12.90
C LEU A 669 10.02 25.09 14.13
N VAL A 670 11.35 25.11 14.20
CA VAL A 670 12.12 24.37 15.21
C VAL A 670 11.91 24.96 16.60
N THR A 671 12.06 26.27 16.76
CA THR A 671 11.97 26.93 18.08
C THR A 671 10.63 26.65 18.78
N PRO A 672 9.45 26.89 18.19
CA PRO A 672 8.18 26.62 18.87
C PRO A 672 7.98 25.14 19.20
N VAL A 673 8.41 24.23 18.32
CA VAL A 673 8.28 22.78 18.56
C VAL A 673 9.23 22.31 19.66
N VAL A 674 10.50 22.70 19.62
CA VAL A 674 11.51 22.34 20.62
C VAL A 674 11.16 22.91 21.99
N VAL A 675 10.70 24.17 22.06
CA VAL A 675 10.24 24.77 23.32
C VAL A 675 9.04 24.02 23.87
N ALA A 676 8.05 23.68 23.04
CA ALA A 676 6.89 22.93 23.49
C ALA A 676 7.26 21.53 24.02
N LEU A 677 8.07 20.77 23.27
CA LEU A 677 8.54 19.44 23.69
C LEU A 677 9.44 19.51 24.92
N GLY A 678 10.36 20.48 24.96
CA GLY A 678 11.25 20.71 26.09
C GLY A 678 10.50 21.07 27.37
N LEU A 679 9.45 21.90 27.29
CA LEU A 679 8.58 22.19 28.42
C LEU A 679 7.78 20.96 28.85
N ALA A 680 7.27 20.17 27.91
CA ALA A 680 6.54 18.93 28.22
C ALA A 680 7.42 17.88 28.92
N LEU A 681 8.72 17.88 28.67
CA LEU A 681 9.70 17.04 29.35
C LEU A 681 10.12 17.62 30.72
N ALA A 682 10.49 18.90 30.76
CA ALA A 682 11.08 19.52 31.93
C ALA A 682 10.07 19.80 33.05
N VAL A 683 8.86 20.26 32.73
CA VAL A 683 7.88 20.69 33.75
C VAL A 683 7.45 19.52 34.65
N PRO A 684 7.02 18.34 34.15
CA PRO A 684 6.70 17.20 35.00
C PRO A 684 7.87 16.76 35.88
N TYR A 685 9.07 16.70 35.29
CA TYR A 685 10.26 16.28 36.01
C TYR A 685 10.57 17.21 37.19
N VAL A 686 10.61 18.51 36.93
CA VAL A 686 10.88 19.52 37.97
C VAL A 686 9.81 19.45 39.05
N LEU A 687 8.53 19.37 38.69
CA LEU A 687 7.43 19.27 39.66
C LEU A 687 7.56 18.01 40.54
N ALA A 688 7.85 16.85 39.95
CA ALA A 688 8.01 15.61 40.69
C ALA A 688 9.23 15.65 41.64
N CYS A 689 10.37 16.16 41.18
CA CYS A 689 11.59 16.21 41.97
C CYS A 689 11.63 17.35 43.00
N SER A 690 10.92 18.46 42.77
CA SER A 690 10.94 19.61 43.71
C SER A 690 9.80 19.54 44.73
N ILE A 691 8.59 19.20 44.29
CA ILE A 691 7.38 19.30 45.13
C ILE A 691 7.26 18.07 46.03
N VAL A 692 7.44 16.86 45.48
CA VAL A 692 7.17 15.61 46.21
C VAL A 692 8.12 15.42 47.40
N PRO A 693 9.44 15.66 47.28
CA PRO A 693 10.34 15.58 48.43
C PRO A 693 10.11 16.68 49.46
N ALA A 694 9.65 17.87 49.05
CA ALA A 694 9.34 18.96 49.96
C ALA A 694 8.19 18.61 50.94
N PHE A 695 7.33 17.65 50.59
CA PHE A 695 6.29 17.11 51.47
C PHE A 695 6.75 15.94 52.35
N GLY A 696 8.04 15.55 52.32
CA GLY A 696 8.57 14.45 53.12
C GLY A 696 8.12 13.05 52.68
N ALA A 697 7.76 12.88 51.41
CA ALA A 697 7.23 11.63 50.88
C ALA A 697 8.31 10.53 50.75
N MET A 698 7.95 9.28 51.03
CA MET A 698 8.83 8.10 50.93
C MET A 698 9.31 7.84 49.49
N GLU A 699 10.49 7.23 49.32
CA GLU A 699 11.10 6.96 47.99
C GLU A 699 10.16 6.18 47.03
N GLU A 700 9.37 5.23 47.54
CA GLU A 700 8.39 4.49 46.75
C GLU A 700 7.32 5.40 46.15
N THR A 701 6.82 6.36 46.94
CA THR A 701 5.81 7.34 46.48
C THR A 701 6.39 8.32 45.48
N GLN A 702 7.68 8.68 45.60
CA GLN A 702 8.38 9.53 44.63
C GLN A 702 8.51 8.82 43.28
N ASN A 703 8.91 7.55 43.28
CA ASN A 703 8.99 6.72 42.08
C ASN A 703 7.64 6.51 41.41
N LEU A 704 6.56 6.37 42.20
CA LEU A 704 5.21 6.27 41.68
C LEU A 704 4.76 7.58 40.99
N VAL A 705 5.04 8.73 41.60
CA VAL A 705 4.69 10.04 41.03
C VAL A 705 5.48 10.31 39.75
N LEU A 706 6.79 10.04 39.73
CA LEU A 706 7.63 10.20 38.54
C LEU A 706 7.13 9.43 37.32
N ARG A 707 6.52 8.25 37.52
CA ARG A 707 5.97 7.43 36.44
C ARG A 707 4.60 7.89 35.94
N ARG A 708 3.78 8.45 36.83
CA ARG A 708 2.38 8.83 36.51
C ARG A 708 2.22 10.28 36.10
N ILE A 709 3.17 11.16 36.43
CA ILE A 709 3.07 12.60 36.17
C ILE A 709 3.07 12.94 34.67
N TYR A 710 3.79 12.19 33.85
CA TYR A 710 3.82 12.38 32.39
C TYR A 710 2.49 11.98 31.72
N PRO A 711 1.96 10.75 31.93
CA PRO A 711 0.62 10.40 31.46
C PRO A 711 -0.48 11.34 31.96
N SER A 712 -0.41 11.77 33.23
CA SER A 712 -1.43 12.65 33.80
C SER A 712 -1.38 14.06 33.24
N LEU A 713 -0.18 14.61 32.98
CA LEU A 713 -0.05 15.90 32.29
C LEU A 713 -0.58 15.81 30.86
N LEU A 714 -0.27 14.74 30.12
CA LEU A 714 -0.83 14.52 28.78
C LEU A 714 -2.36 14.49 28.83
N ALA A 715 -2.94 13.75 29.78
CA ALA A 715 -4.39 13.68 29.96
C ALA A 715 -5.00 15.06 30.29
N LEU A 716 -4.32 15.86 31.13
CA LEU A 716 -4.74 17.23 31.44
C LEU A 716 -4.65 18.15 30.21
N CYS A 717 -3.57 18.08 29.42
CA CYS A 717 -3.42 18.80 28.16
C CYS A 717 -4.51 18.41 27.15
N ALA A 718 -4.81 17.11 27.03
CA ALA A 718 -5.89 16.62 26.18
C ALA A 718 -7.26 17.13 26.66
N PHE A 719 -7.51 17.11 27.98
CA PHE A 719 -8.74 17.62 28.58
C PHE A 719 -8.90 19.13 28.37
N THR A 720 -7.83 19.91 28.55
CA THR A 720 -7.86 21.37 28.31
C THR A 720 -8.05 21.68 26.83
N ALA A 721 -7.37 20.98 25.92
CA ALA A 721 -7.59 21.09 24.48
C ALA A 721 -9.03 20.76 24.10
N PHE A 722 -9.59 19.69 24.68
CA PHE A 722 -10.99 19.33 24.54
C PHE A 722 -11.90 20.46 25.05
N MET A 723 -11.65 21.02 26.23
CA MET A 723 -12.44 22.14 26.75
C MET A 723 -12.37 23.39 25.87
N VAL A 724 -11.18 23.76 25.37
CA VAL A 724 -11.03 24.88 24.42
C VAL A 724 -11.79 24.61 23.13
N PHE A 725 -11.70 23.38 22.62
CA PHE A 725 -12.49 22.95 21.47
C PHE A 725 -13.99 23.11 21.75
N GLN A 726 -14.48 22.65 22.90
CA GLN A 726 -15.88 22.78 23.29
C GLN A 726 -16.31 24.24 23.41
N VAL A 727 -15.49 25.12 23.99
CA VAL A 727 -15.76 26.57 24.04
C VAL A 727 -15.84 27.15 22.63
N ARG A 728 -14.94 26.79 21.72
CA ARG A 728 -14.99 27.23 20.32
C ARG A 728 -16.25 26.76 19.62
N GLN A 729 -16.65 25.50 19.83
CA GLN A 729 -17.92 24.98 19.30
C GLN A 729 -19.11 25.75 19.88
N PHE A 730 -19.09 26.07 21.17
CA PHE A 730 -20.12 26.88 21.81
C PHE A 730 -20.18 28.30 21.22
N CYS A 731 -19.03 28.95 20.98
CA CYS A 731 -18.99 30.25 20.32
C CYS A 731 -19.58 30.21 18.90
N ARG A 732 -19.21 29.18 18.11
CA ARG A 732 -19.78 28.97 16.77
C ARG A 732 -21.29 28.73 16.83
N LEU A 733 -21.74 27.93 17.80
CA LEU A 733 -23.16 27.66 18.01
C LEU A 733 -23.91 28.94 18.43
N TYR A 734 -23.33 29.75 19.31
CA TYR A 734 -23.89 31.04 19.73
C TYR A 734 -24.06 31.98 18.53
N GLU A 735 -23.04 32.07 17.67
CA GLU A 735 -23.11 32.84 16.42
C GLU A 735 -24.14 32.27 15.46
N HIS A 736 -24.25 30.95 15.35
CA HIS A 736 -25.25 30.27 14.54
C HIS A 736 -26.68 30.62 15.01
N ILE A 737 -26.99 30.46 16.30
CA ILE A 737 -28.31 30.81 16.89
C ILE A 737 -28.62 32.30 16.69
N LYS A 738 -27.61 33.16 16.87
CA LYS A 738 -27.74 34.61 16.66
C LYS A 738 -28.08 34.92 15.20
N ASN A 739 -27.42 34.25 14.27
CA ASN A 739 -27.67 34.42 12.84
C ASN A 739 -29.06 33.87 12.48
N ASP A 740 -29.39 32.65 12.86
CA ASP A 740 -30.66 31.99 12.51
C ASP A 740 -31.89 32.80 12.95
N LYS A 741 -31.86 33.37 14.17
CA LYS A 741 -33.00 34.10 14.72
C LYS A 741 -33.07 35.59 14.36
N TYR A 742 -31.94 36.22 14.02
CA TYR A 742 -31.86 37.68 13.86
C TYR A 742 -31.20 38.16 12.55
N LEU A 743 -30.76 37.25 11.67
CA LEU A 743 -30.23 37.59 10.35
C LEU A 743 -31.38 37.73 9.35
N VAL A 744 -31.80 38.96 9.08
CA VAL A 744 -32.90 39.26 8.13
C VAL A 744 -32.42 39.23 6.66
N GLY A 745 -31.12 39.34 6.41
CA GLY A 745 -30.51 39.24 5.08
C GLY A 745 -29.00 39.46 5.11
N ARG A 746 -28.29 38.97 4.09
CA ARG A 746 -26.84 39.21 3.91
C ARG A 746 -26.65 40.23 2.79
N ARG A 747 -26.06 41.39 3.11
CA ARG A 747 -25.59 42.34 2.08
C ARG A 747 -24.14 41.99 1.77
N LEU A 748 -23.87 41.53 0.55
CA LEU A 748 -22.50 41.40 0.06
C LEU A 748 -21.89 42.80 -0.03
N VAL A 749 -20.94 43.07 0.84
CA VAL A 749 -20.11 44.26 0.77
C VAL A 749 -18.83 43.83 0.08
N ASN A 750 -18.66 44.21 -1.19
CA ASN A 750 -17.38 44.09 -1.86
C ASN A 750 -16.41 45.05 -1.15
N TYR A 751 -15.53 44.49 -0.33
CA TYR A 751 -14.39 45.23 0.19
C TYR A 751 -13.38 45.40 -0.94
N GLU A 752 -13.54 46.46 -1.75
CA GLU A 752 -12.41 46.94 -2.53
C GLU A 752 -11.30 47.29 -1.54
N HIS A 753 -10.19 46.54 -1.59
CA HIS A 753 -8.98 46.95 -0.91
C HIS A 753 -8.60 48.30 -1.50
N ARG A 754 -8.83 49.37 -0.73
CA ARG A 754 -8.43 50.73 -1.05
C ARG A 754 -6.91 50.71 -1.18
N ARG A 755 -6.39 50.40 -2.37
CA ARG A 755 -4.99 50.69 -2.71
C ARG A 755 -4.82 52.18 -2.41
N PRO A 756 -3.86 52.58 -1.57
CA PRO A 756 -3.69 53.97 -1.23
C PRO A 756 -3.45 54.76 -2.52
N ALA A 757 -4.39 55.64 -2.86
CA ALA A 757 -4.22 56.63 -3.93
C ALA A 757 -3.15 57.63 -3.49
N SER A 758 -1.88 57.23 -3.59
CA SER A 758 -0.71 58.06 -3.31
C SER A 758 0.46 57.78 -4.26
N SER A 759 0.23 57.11 -5.39
CA SER A 759 1.27 56.91 -6.42
C SER A 759 0.87 57.28 -7.85
N PHE A 760 -0.33 57.85 -8.08
CA PHE A 760 -0.76 58.28 -9.42
C PHE A 760 -0.84 59.80 -9.62
N ALA A 761 -0.50 60.61 -8.61
CA ALA A 761 -0.45 62.08 -8.72
C ALA A 761 0.94 62.65 -9.05
N THR A 762 1.98 61.81 -9.19
CA THR A 762 3.35 62.26 -9.49
C THR A 762 3.74 62.07 -10.96
N SER A 763 2.86 61.51 -11.80
CA SER A 763 3.13 61.34 -13.24
C SER A 763 2.47 62.40 -14.14
N SER A 764 1.53 63.21 -13.62
CA SER A 764 0.87 64.26 -14.41
C SER A 764 1.40 65.69 -14.17
N ALA A 765 2.27 65.88 -13.17
CA ALA A 765 2.91 67.18 -12.90
C ALA A 765 4.31 67.33 -13.53
N LEU A 766 4.86 66.27 -14.13
CA LEU A 766 6.17 66.27 -14.82
C LEU A 766 6.06 66.40 -16.35
N ALA A 767 4.86 66.56 -16.91
CA ALA A 767 4.63 66.78 -18.34
C ALA A 767 4.24 68.23 -18.71
N SER A 768 4.30 69.17 -17.75
CA SER A 768 4.04 70.59 -17.98
C SER A 768 5.18 71.52 -17.55
N SER A 769 6.36 70.97 -17.27
CA SER A 769 7.59 71.76 -17.03
C SER A 769 8.85 71.03 -17.51
N SER A 770 8.89 70.69 -18.80
CA SER A 770 10.11 70.53 -19.60
C SER A 770 9.77 70.46 -21.08
#